data_AF-A0A2E7EMM5-F1
#
_entry.id   AF-A0A2E7EMM5-F1
#
_cell.length_a   1.000
_cell.length_b   1.000
_cell.length_c   1.000
_cell.angle_alpha   90.00
_cell.angle_beta   90.00
_cell.angle_gamma   90.00
#
_symmetry.space_group_name_H-M   'P 1'
#
loop_
_entity.id
_entity.type
_entity.pdbx_description
1 polymer ?
#
loop_
_entity_poly.entity_id
_entity_poly.type
_entity_poly.pdbx_seq_one_letter_code
_entity_poly.pdbx_strand_id
1 'polypeptide(L)'
;MASIIWRFLMTKIILAAVCLLLTSVSTCCGQSLEEKLKTIADSHKGVVAIAVKQLDTNESCYLNADRVMPTASLIKLPIMIEAYRQAAVEDLDLQKLISLRDEDKVPGSGVLTDHFSDKLQLPLIDCIQLMIAHSDNTATNLVLDEIGLPSTNRTMKRLGCPNTRVNAKVYRRDTSIAPEQSKQFGLGSTTAREMVRLLEQLDQGQLVNKASCDAMRRHLLTCQDQTKIARLLPPGVSVAHKTGAVSRSRTDAGLIEGPSGTIAICVLTTDNEDRSWRDDNEANQLCGVLARAAYDHFNPTAAATARNQPLAVGAFGEMVESLQRTLNVRLKPSPGLSVDGDFGPRTQAAVERLQTEAGLPVTGQVDAATWKALGDLVTQGPPVPDPEVVNARKLPRQTADSLEGPPFVTCRAWAIADAKTGEILWHQRGSEPLDPASTTKMMTCYAVLQQVEKNPSLLQDVVTFSQNADETVGSTSGLKAGEQVLVEALLYGLMLPSGNDASVALAEHFGARKLQAESVDQQADFYATFIHQMNEIAEQLGMRETVYRNPHGLTEADHKTSARDLVKLATVALKLPRFRLIVNTRQYGTAVQGAAGYTRNVLWENTNQLLGIQGYKGVKTGTTRAAGACLVSCGERNGRELVVVVLGATSGDARYVDSRNLYRWAWRQIESGQASKPARSRVQVSDEARRLHESAMLFDGHNDLPWQFRQLGMPSFDKVDISLPQPKLHTDIPRLKQGGVKAQFWSVYVPVEEGEQGRALLTTLEQIQLVKEMVARYPETFELALTTKDVERIQETGKIASLIGVEGGHCIENSLNVLRQLYSAGARYMTLTHSSTLDWADSATDAPQHDGLNAFGEEVVREMNRLGMLVDISHVSVSTMKDALRVSRAPIIFSHSSARAVADHPRNVPDDVLQLTARNGGVVMINFYSSFIVPASAKRSIERSNYQQQLRDQGLSEDEVKRAMTRWGQRHPIDVGSIHDVVDHIDHVAKVAGIDHVGIGSDYDGIDAVPDQLEDVSTYPRITQELLNRGYSAEQIRKIMGGNIMRVLKEAETVAAQTSDQ
;
A
#
# COMPACT_ATOMS: atom_id res chain seq x y z
N MET A 1 40.13 -24.46 -3.21
CA MET A 1 40.36 -25.51 -2.21
C MET A 1 40.89 -24.99 -0.87
N ALA A 2 41.91 -24.12 -0.83
CA ALA A 2 42.45 -23.58 0.43
C ALA A 2 41.44 -22.77 1.29
N SER A 3 40.49 -22.05 0.68
CA SER A 3 39.46 -21.30 1.43
C SER A 3 38.32 -22.18 1.98
N ILE A 4 38.13 -23.39 1.45
CA ILE A 4 37.11 -24.36 1.90
C ILE A 4 37.64 -25.16 3.10
N ILE A 5 38.93 -25.52 3.07
CA ILE A 5 39.62 -26.17 4.19
C ILE A 5 39.73 -25.23 5.39
N TRP A 6 39.93 -23.92 5.16
CA TRP A 6 39.98 -22.91 6.23
C TRP A 6 38.61 -22.65 6.88
N ARG A 7 37.52 -22.70 6.11
CA ARG A 7 36.15 -22.59 6.63
C ARG A 7 35.73 -23.83 7.43
N PHE A 8 36.12 -25.04 7.02
CA PHE A 8 35.86 -26.27 7.78
C PHE A 8 36.66 -26.34 9.10
N LEU A 9 37.87 -25.76 9.15
CA LEU A 9 38.69 -25.71 10.37
C LEU A 9 38.14 -24.71 11.39
N MET A 10 37.66 -23.53 10.95
CA MET A 10 37.07 -22.54 11.86
C MET A 10 35.76 -23.01 12.49
N THR A 11 34.89 -23.70 11.75
CA THR A 11 33.61 -24.19 12.29
C THR A 11 33.81 -25.27 13.36
N LYS A 12 34.84 -26.12 13.23
CA LYS A 12 35.19 -27.13 14.25
C LYS A 12 35.86 -26.52 15.49
N ILE A 13 36.63 -25.44 15.34
CA ILE A 13 37.27 -24.73 16.46
C ILE A 13 36.23 -23.92 17.25
N ILE A 14 35.21 -23.36 16.57
CA ILE A 14 34.10 -22.65 17.21
C ILE A 14 33.12 -23.62 17.90
N LEU A 15 32.83 -24.79 17.31
CA LEU A 15 32.04 -25.83 18.00
C LEU A 15 32.76 -26.42 19.22
N ALA A 16 34.08 -26.58 19.16
CA ALA A 16 34.88 -27.03 20.30
C ALA A 16 34.92 -26.01 21.43
N ALA A 17 34.98 -24.70 21.12
CA ALA A 17 34.91 -23.62 22.11
C ALA A 17 33.54 -23.53 22.79
N VAL A 18 32.45 -23.79 22.07
CA VAL A 18 31.07 -23.82 22.62
C VAL A 18 30.84 -25.08 23.48
N CYS A 19 31.40 -26.23 23.12
CA CYS A 19 31.36 -27.42 23.97
C CYS A 19 32.27 -27.31 25.22
N LEU A 20 33.37 -26.55 25.18
CA LEU A 20 34.25 -26.28 26.34
C LEU A 20 33.65 -25.25 27.32
N LEU A 21 32.81 -24.33 26.84
CA LEU A 21 32.03 -23.42 27.68
C LEU A 21 30.84 -24.12 28.37
N LEU A 22 30.29 -25.18 27.79
CA LEU A 22 29.21 -25.97 28.39
C LEU A 22 29.69 -27.08 29.34
N THR A 23 30.96 -27.51 29.25
CA THR A 23 31.53 -28.57 30.10
C THR A 23 32.28 -28.06 31.34
N SER A 24 32.50 -26.75 31.47
CA SER A 24 33.12 -26.14 32.66
C SER A 24 32.14 -25.61 33.72
N VAL A 25 30.83 -25.80 33.56
CA VAL A 25 29.82 -25.43 34.57
C VAL A 25 29.60 -26.55 35.61
N SER A 26 30.34 -27.65 35.53
CA SER A 26 30.30 -28.72 36.52
C SER A 26 31.39 -28.57 37.58
N THR A 27 31.36 -27.45 38.34
CA THR A 27 31.77 -27.33 39.76
C THR A 27 31.81 -25.85 40.17
N CYS A 28 30.69 -25.30 40.64
CA CYS A 28 30.72 -24.11 41.51
C CYS A 28 29.44 -24.01 42.35
N CYS A 29 29.37 -24.86 43.38
CA CYS A 29 28.48 -24.61 44.50
C CYS A 29 29.12 -23.50 45.35
N GLY A 30 28.60 -22.26 45.30
CA GLY A 30 28.99 -21.18 46.23
C GLY A 30 29.20 -19.76 45.68
N GLN A 31 29.18 -19.51 44.35
CA GLN A 31 29.40 -18.15 43.82
C GLN A 31 28.19 -17.22 44.02
N SER A 32 28.43 -15.96 44.40
CA SER A 32 27.40 -14.93 44.53
C SER A 32 26.83 -14.53 43.16
N LEU A 33 25.60 -13.97 43.11
CA LEU A 33 25.00 -13.49 41.86
C LEU A 33 25.90 -12.46 41.16
N GLU A 34 26.56 -11.60 41.94
CA GLU A 34 27.46 -10.57 41.45
C GLU A 34 28.68 -11.17 40.72
N GLU A 35 29.32 -12.20 41.29
CA GLU A 35 30.46 -12.89 40.66
C GLU A 35 30.07 -13.57 39.35
N LYS A 36 28.89 -14.21 39.31
CA LYS A 36 28.37 -14.86 38.10
C LYS A 36 28.09 -13.85 36.99
N LEU A 37 27.33 -12.79 37.30
CA LEU A 37 27.01 -11.76 36.32
C LEU A 37 28.25 -11.01 35.85
N LYS A 38 29.23 -10.79 36.74
CA LYS A 38 30.51 -10.15 36.39
C LYS A 38 31.31 -11.02 35.43
N THR A 39 31.42 -12.32 35.70
CA THR A 39 32.14 -13.26 34.83
C THR A 39 31.54 -13.30 33.42
N ILE A 40 30.21 -13.33 33.32
CA ILE A 40 29.50 -13.30 32.03
C ILE A 40 29.73 -11.95 31.32
N ALA A 41 29.60 -10.84 32.05
CA ALA A 41 29.77 -9.49 31.49
C ALA A 41 31.20 -9.24 30.99
N ASP A 42 32.22 -9.70 31.73
CA ASP A 42 33.64 -9.55 31.38
C ASP A 42 34.04 -10.36 30.13
N SER A 43 33.27 -11.39 29.76
CA SER A 43 33.51 -12.17 28.54
C SER A 43 33.10 -11.44 27.26
N HIS A 44 32.27 -10.41 27.37
CA HIS A 44 31.75 -9.66 26.24
C HIS A 44 32.72 -8.59 25.76
N LYS A 45 32.88 -8.49 24.44
CA LYS A 45 33.73 -7.45 23.82
C LYS A 45 32.95 -6.16 23.60
N GLY A 46 32.87 -5.37 24.66
CA GLY A 46 32.22 -4.07 24.70
C GLY A 46 32.10 -3.58 26.14
N VAL A 47 31.29 -2.54 26.34
CA VAL A 47 30.95 -2.05 27.68
C VAL A 47 29.59 -2.61 28.07
N VAL A 48 29.49 -3.15 29.28
CA VAL A 48 28.26 -3.73 29.84
C VAL A 48 27.90 -3.04 31.16
N ALA A 49 26.63 -2.65 31.32
CA ALA A 49 26.04 -2.21 32.58
C ALA A 49 24.77 -3.01 32.87
N ILE A 50 24.64 -3.50 34.10
CA ILE A 50 23.57 -4.39 34.53
C ILE A 50 23.03 -3.91 35.87
N ALA A 51 21.71 -3.94 36.01
CA ALA A 51 21.03 -3.82 37.28
C ALA A 51 19.98 -4.93 37.36
N VAL A 52 19.96 -5.66 38.48
CA VAL A 52 18.98 -6.70 38.76
C VAL A 52 18.45 -6.49 40.17
N LYS A 53 17.14 -6.65 40.36
CA LYS A 53 16.50 -6.56 41.66
C LYS A 53 15.33 -7.54 41.73
N GLN A 54 15.30 -8.39 42.73
CA GLN A 54 14.11 -9.15 43.09
C GLN A 54 13.23 -8.23 43.95
N LEU A 55 11.99 -8.00 43.53
CA LEU A 55 11.14 -6.93 44.08
C LEU A 55 10.51 -7.27 45.45
N ASP A 56 10.28 -8.54 45.75
CA ASP A 56 9.68 -9.02 47.00
C ASP A 56 10.69 -9.12 48.16
N THR A 57 11.91 -9.60 47.88
CA THR A 57 13.00 -9.76 48.85
C THR A 57 13.91 -8.54 48.92
N ASN A 58 13.80 -7.64 47.94
CA ASN A 58 14.65 -6.46 47.78
C ASN A 58 16.14 -6.80 47.54
N GLU A 59 16.48 -8.07 47.26
CA GLU A 59 17.83 -8.48 46.89
C GLU A 59 18.21 -7.89 45.53
N SER A 60 19.38 -7.27 45.43
CA SER A 60 19.80 -6.53 44.23
C SER A 60 21.26 -6.75 43.89
N CYS A 61 21.57 -6.76 42.60
CA CYS A 61 22.92 -6.84 42.07
C CYS A 61 23.13 -5.74 41.02
N TYR A 62 24.24 -5.01 41.12
CA TYR A 62 24.55 -3.87 40.26
C TYR A 62 25.98 -3.96 39.73
N LEU A 63 26.14 -3.95 38.40
CA LEU A 63 27.44 -3.93 37.74
C LEU A 63 27.49 -2.74 36.79
N ASN A 64 28.39 -1.78 37.04
CA ASN A 64 28.47 -0.51 36.31
C ASN A 64 27.11 0.22 36.19
N ALA A 65 26.19 -0.02 37.13
CA ALA A 65 24.77 0.33 36.97
C ALA A 65 24.48 1.82 36.89
N ASP A 66 25.41 2.67 37.35
CA ASP A 66 25.33 4.13 37.33
C ASP A 66 25.99 4.76 36.08
N ARG A 67 26.57 3.94 35.20
CA ARG A 67 27.16 4.41 33.95
C ARG A 67 26.07 4.86 32.99
N VAL A 68 26.17 6.10 32.50
CA VAL A 68 25.26 6.64 31.48
C VAL A 68 25.58 6.02 30.12
N MET A 69 24.58 5.43 29.48
CA MET A 69 24.72 4.71 28.21
C MET A 69 23.61 5.09 27.21
N PRO A 70 23.85 4.90 25.89
CA PRO A 70 22.81 5.04 24.88
C PRO A 70 21.64 4.08 25.14
N THR A 71 20.41 4.56 25.02
CA THR A 71 19.21 3.72 25.24
C THR A 71 18.81 2.93 24.01
N ALA A 72 19.14 3.42 22.80
CA ALA A 72 18.40 3.08 21.59
C ALA A 72 16.88 3.20 21.84
N SER A 73 16.08 2.23 21.38
CA SER A 73 14.61 2.22 21.57
C SER A 73 14.14 1.98 23.00
N LEU A 74 15.01 1.67 23.96
CA LEU A 74 14.62 1.52 25.37
C LEU A 74 14.03 2.82 25.95
N ILE A 75 14.38 3.98 25.39
CA ILE A 75 13.83 5.29 25.80
C ILE A 75 12.31 5.42 25.63
N LYS A 76 11.69 4.54 24.83
CA LYS A 76 10.25 4.52 24.61
C LYS A 76 9.46 4.16 25.88
N LEU A 77 10.08 3.47 26.86
CA LEU A 77 9.49 3.23 28.18
C LEU A 77 9.24 4.57 28.94
N PRO A 78 10.26 5.44 29.15
CA PRO A 78 10.05 6.79 29.66
C PRO A 78 9.01 7.64 28.93
N ILE A 79 8.96 7.54 27.59
CA ILE A 79 7.96 8.28 26.78
C ILE A 79 6.54 7.81 27.10
N MET A 80 6.32 6.50 27.22
CA MET A 80 5.04 5.93 27.64
C MET A 80 4.66 6.38 29.06
N ILE A 81 5.61 6.38 30.00
CA ILE A 81 5.36 6.82 31.38
C ILE A 81 4.83 8.27 31.40
N GLU A 82 5.43 9.17 30.61
CA GLU A 82 4.95 10.55 30.54
C GLU A 82 3.56 10.67 29.90
N ALA A 83 3.27 9.91 28.84
CA ALA A 83 1.95 9.91 28.22
C ALA A 83 0.85 9.51 29.22
N TYR A 84 1.05 8.43 29.98
CA TYR A 84 0.10 8.02 31.02
C TYR A 84 0.03 8.99 32.19
N ARG A 85 1.13 9.67 32.53
CA ARG A 85 1.12 10.70 33.57
C ARG A 85 0.26 11.90 33.16
N GLN A 86 0.36 12.36 31.91
CA GLN A 86 -0.48 13.45 31.39
C GLN A 86 -1.96 13.03 31.31
N ALA A 87 -2.24 11.80 30.88
CA ALA A 87 -3.60 11.28 30.82
C ALA A 87 -4.27 11.17 32.20
N ALA A 88 -3.51 10.78 33.23
CA ALA A 88 -4.04 10.64 34.59
C ALA A 88 -4.37 11.98 35.28
N VAL A 89 -3.88 13.11 34.76
CA VAL A 89 -4.17 14.45 35.28
C VAL A 89 -5.08 15.26 34.34
N GLU A 90 -5.79 14.58 33.43
CA GLU A 90 -6.75 15.11 32.44
C GLU A 90 -6.19 16.06 31.36
N ASP A 91 -4.86 16.16 31.22
CA ASP A 91 -4.21 16.99 30.20
C ASP A 91 -4.10 16.33 28.81
N LEU A 92 -4.37 15.01 28.72
CA LEU A 92 -4.19 14.24 27.49
C LEU A 92 -5.23 13.12 27.36
N ASP A 93 -6.02 13.15 26.28
CA ASP A 93 -6.97 12.07 25.97
C ASP A 93 -6.27 10.94 25.21
N LEU A 94 -6.17 9.75 25.82
CA LEU A 94 -5.58 8.56 25.22
C LEU A 94 -6.43 7.99 24.07
N GLN A 95 -7.72 8.31 24.01
CA GLN A 95 -8.62 7.92 22.91
C GLN A 95 -8.62 8.93 21.76
N LYS A 96 -7.91 10.07 21.90
CA LYS A 96 -7.74 11.06 20.84
C LYS A 96 -7.22 10.37 19.58
N LEU A 97 -7.95 10.55 18.48
CA LEU A 97 -7.54 10.06 17.18
C LEU A 97 -6.39 10.91 16.65
N ILE A 98 -5.24 10.26 16.46
CA ILE A 98 -4.06 10.84 15.84
C ILE A 98 -4.07 10.47 14.37
N SER A 99 -3.95 11.48 13.52
CA SER A 99 -3.88 11.28 12.07
C SER A 99 -2.43 11.10 11.66
N LEU A 100 -2.06 9.91 11.19
CA LEU A 100 -0.78 9.62 10.57
C LEU A 100 -0.68 10.38 9.24
N ARG A 101 0.31 11.27 9.09
CA ARG A 101 0.63 11.90 7.81
C ARG A 101 1.86 11.27 7.20
N ASP A 102 2.00 11.34 5.88
CA ASP A 102 3.22 10.87 5.20
C ASP A 102 4.50 11.58 5.69
N GLU A 103 4.42 12.84 6.14
CA GLU A 103 5.56 13.55 6.74
C GLU A 103 5.96 13.05 8.14
N ASP A 104 5.04 12.41 8.86
CA ASP A 104 5.31 11.83 10.19
C ASP A 104 6.12 10.53 10.07
N LYS A 105 6.06 9.87 8.91
CA LYS A 105 6.71 8.58 8.66
C LYS A 105 8.23 8.71 8.65
N VAL A 106 8.87 7.88 9.48
CA VAL A 106 10.32 7.78 9.58
C VAL A 106 10.78 6.32 9.42
N PRO A 107 11.96 6.08 8.82
CA PRO A 107 12.43 4.72 8.53
C PRO A 107 12.77 3.91 9.80
N GLY A 108 13.17 2.65 9.63
CA GLY A 108 13.61 1.78 10.72
C GLY A 108 12.50 0.88 11.25
N SER A 109 12.58 0.44 12.51
CA SER A 109 11.59 -0.44 13.11
C SER A 109 10.22 0.23 13.26
N GLY A 110 9.16 -0.47 12.88
CA GLY A 110 7.78 -0.03 13.02
C GLY A 110 6.88 -0.62 11.94
N VAL A 111 5.58 -0.45 12.11
CA VAL A 111 4.57 -0.84 11.15
C VAL A 111 3.95 0.38 10.43
N LEU A 112 3.87 1.55 11.07
CA LEU A 112 3.19 2.73 10.52
C LEU A 112 3.84 3.28 9.25
N THR A 113 5.17 3.24 9.16
CA THR A 113 5.89 3.76 7.97
C THR A 113 5.67 2.90 6.73
N ASP A 114 5.86 1.60 6.88
CA ASP A 114 5.94 0.68 5.75
C ASP A 114 4.58 0.05 5.39
N HIS A 115 3.61 0.06 6.31
CA HIS A 115 2.37 -0.72 6.17
C HIS A 115 1.07 0.10 6.15
N PHE A 116 1.11 1.41 6.44
CA PHE A 116 -0.11 2.22 6.52
C PHE A 116 0.00 3.47 5.64
N SER A 117 -1.11 3.88 5.01
CA SER A 117 -1.16 5.05 4.13
C SER A 117 -1.36 6.36 4.90
N ASP A 118 -1.10 7.47 4.22
CA ASP A 118 -1.47 8.82 4.68
C ASP A 118 -2.93 8.87 5.18
N LYS A 119 -3.17 9.67 6.21
CA LYS A 119 -4.47 9.94 6.87
C LYS A 119 -5.08 8.77 7.65
N LEU A 120 -4.33 7.69 7.91
CA LEU A 120 -4.76 6.71 8.92
C LEU A 120 -5.03 7.43 10.25
N GLN A 121 -6.21 7.21 10.82
CA GLN A 121 -6.52 7.69 12.17
C GLN A 121 -6.45 6.52 13.15
N LEU A 122 -5.68 6.69 14.22
CA LEU A 122 -5.54 5.71 15.28
C LEU A 122 -5.57 6.41 16.65
N PRO A 123 -6.23 5.84 17.66
CA PRO A 123 -6.16 6.33 19.04
C PRO A 123 -4.71 6.50 19.52
N LEU A 124 -4.44 7.54 20.31
CA LEU A 124 -3.12 7.76 20.89
C LEU A 124 -2.63 6.56 21.72
N ILE A 125 -3.55 5.84 22.37
CA ILE A 125 -3.25 4.60 23.08
C ILE A 125 -2.69 3.50 22.16
N ASP A 126 -3.15 3.44 20.91
CA ASP A 126 -2.66 2.48 19.91
C ASP A 126 -1.28 2.92 19.40
N CYS A 127 -1.03 4.22 19.23
CA CYS A 127 0.32 4.73 18.98
C CYS A 127 1.30 4.31 20.10
N ILE A 128 0.89 4.40 21.36
CA ILE A 128 1.69 3.94 22.50
C ILE A 128 1.93 2.42 22.44
N GLN A 129 0.91 1.64 22.10
CA GLN A 129 1.05 0.19 21.95
C GLN A 129 2.03 -0.17 20.83
N LEU A 130 1.89 0.43 19.64
CA LEU A 130 2.80 0.19 18.51
C LEU A 130 4.24 0.62 18.83
N MET A 131 4.39 1.74 19.54
CA MET A 131 5.68 2.23 20.03
C MET A 131 6.40 1.21 20.93
N ILE A 132 5.66 0.45 21.75
CA ILE A 132 6.23 -0.55 22.66
C ILE A 132 6.35 -1.92 21.98
N ALA A 133 5.25 -2.46 21.44
CA ALA A 133 5.13 -3.82 20.90
C ALA A 133 6.04 -4.07 19.70
N HIS A 134 5.98 -3.16 18.71
CA HIS A 134 6.74 -3.25 17.45
C HIS A 134 7.97 -2.33 17.44
N SER A 135 8.21 -1.62 18.54
CA SER A 135 9.26 -0.60 18.60
C SER A 135 9.11 0.45 17.49
N ASP A 136 7.88 0.85 17.16
CA ASP A 136 7.59 1.71 16.01
C ASP A 136 8.14 3.13 16.15
N ASN A 137 8.95 3.58 15.19
CA ASN A 137 9.62 4.89 15.21
C ASN A 137 8.68 6.05 14.87
N THR A 138 7.75 5.83 13.96
CA THR A 138 6.74 6.82 13.58
C THR A 138 5.75 7.03 14.70
N ALA A 139 5.25 5.94 15.31
CA ALA A 139 4.40 6.02 16.49
C ALA A 139 5.11 6.73 17.65
N THR A 140 6.42 6.51 17.82
CA THR A 140 7.21 7.23 18.83
C THR A 140 7.16 8.74 18.61
N ASN A 141 7.32 9.19 17.37
CA ASN A 141 7.27 10.62 17.04
C ASN A 141 5.86 11.18 17.23
N LEU A 142 4.82 10.46 16.81
CA LEU A 142 3.42 10.85 17.04
C LEU A 142 3.11 11.03 18.53
N VAL A 143 3.57 10.10 19.38
CA VAL A 143 3.40 10.23 20.84
C VAL A 143 4.19 11.43 21.38
N LEU A 144 5.43 11.66 20.90
CA LEU A 144 6.24 12.81 21.31
C LEU A 144 5.64 14.16 20.90
N ASP A 145 4.90 14.20 19.80
CA ASP A 145 4.21 15.40 19.31
C ASP A 145 3.06 15.79 20.23
N GLU A 146 2.35 14.80 20.75
CA GLU A 146 1.24 14.99 21.67
C GLU A 146 1.72 15.35 23.10
N ILE A 147 2.70 14.64 23.64
CA ILE A 147 3.15 14.87 25.03
C ILE A 147 4.15 16.03 25.18
N GLY A 148 4.77 16.45 24.07
CA GLY A 148 5.88 17.38 24.02
C GLY A 148 7.20 16.77 24.48
N LEU A 149 8.22 16.82 23.61
CA LEU A 149 9.53 16.18 23.83
C LEU A 149 10.21 16.55 25.18
N PRO A 150 10.27 17.82 25.64
CA PRO A 150 10.89 18.16 26.92
C PRO A 150 10.15 17.61 28.16
N SER A 151 8.87 17.25 28.03
CA SER A 151 8.03 16.79 29.13
C SER A 151 8.56 15.48 29.73
N THR A 152 8.99 14.55 28.87
CA THR A 152 9.59 13.28 29.31
C THR A 152 10.77 13.52 30.26
N ASN A 153 11.68 14.43 29.91
CA ASN A 153 12.87 14.72 30.72
C ASN A 153 12.52 15.37 32.08
N ARG A 154 11.49 16.23 32.11
CA ARG A 154 11.00 16.81 33.37
C ARG A 154 10.44 15.74 34.29
N THR A 155 9.68 14.80 33.74
CA THR A 155 9.08 13.70 34.50
C THR A 155 10.14 12.73 35.01
N MET A 156 11.11 12.35 34.19
CA MET A 156 12.23 11.52 34.65
C MET A 156 13.01 12.19 35.78
N LYS A 157 13.25 13.51 35.70
CA LYS A 157 13.87 14.28 36.80
C LYS A 157 13.03 14.25 38.08
N ARG A 158 11.70 14.38 37.99
CA ARG A 158 10.78 14.32 39.13
C ARG A 158 10.76 12.93 39.79
N LEU A 159 10.87 11.87 38.99
CA LEU A 159 10.92 10.48 39.46
C LEU A 159 12.31 10.06 39.99
N GLY A 160 13.27 10.98 40.05
CA GLY A 160 14.62 10.71 40.54
C GLY A 160 15.51 9.96 39.55
N CYS A 161 15.24 10.08 38.25
CA CYS A 161 16.01 9.49 37.15
C CYS A 161 16.57 10.58 36.22
N PRO A 162 17.48 11.46 36.69
CA PRO A 162 17.96 12.61 35.91
C PRO A 162 18.80 12.24 34.68
N ASN A 163 19.34 11.02 34.59
CA ASN A 163 20.15 10.59 33.44
C ASN A 163 19.31 9.90 32.34
N THR A 164 18.10 9.44 32.67
CA THR A 164 17.09 8.98 31.71
C THR A 164 16.52 10.16 30.92
N ARG A 165 16.98 10.33 29.68
CA ARG A 165 16.67 11.52 28.87
C ARG A 165 16.39 11.17 27.41
N VAL A 166 15.34 11.77 26.86
CA VAL A 166 15.08 11.88 25.41
C VAL A 166 15.82 13.10 24.88
N ASN A 167 16.60 12.91 23.80
CA ASN A 167 17.43 13.96 23.22
C ASN A 167 16.83 14.59 21.95
N ALA A 168 16.10 13.82 21.14
CA ALA A 168 15.53 14.24 19.86
C ALA A 168 14.36 13.31 19.45
N LYS A 169 13.55 13.72 18.46
CA LYS A 169 12.63 12.81 17.76
C LYS A 169 13.41 11.79 16.92
N VAL A 170 12.83 10.61 16.73
CA VAL A 170 13.47 9.50 16.01
C VAL A 170 13.69 9.90 14.54
N TYR A 171 14.91 9.69 14.02
CA TYR A 171 15.37 10.12 12.69
C TYR A 171 15.27 11.63 12.37
N ARG A 172 14.97 12.48 13.35
CA ARG A 172 14.82 13.93 13.18
C ARG A 172 15.80 14.67 14.10
N ARG A 173 17.10 14.56 13.83
CA ARG A 173 18.17 15.14 14.70
C ARG A 173 18.09 16.65 14.84
N ASP A 174 17.52 17.32 13.85
CA ASP A 174 17.19 18.75 13.82
C ASP A 174 16.25 19.16 14.98
N THR A 175 15.48 18.22 15.53
CA THR A 175 14.57 18.45 16.67
C THR A 175 15.25 18.32 18.03
N SER A 176 16.59 18.18 18.09
CA SER A 176 17.27 17.88 19.34
C SER A 176 17.21 19.04 20.34
N ILE A 177 16.79 18.73 21.57
CA ILE A 177 16.80 19.67 22.71
C ILE A 177 18.08 19.59 23.55
N ALA A 178 18.99 18.68 23.19
CA ALA A 178 20.28 18.49 23.84
C ALA A 178 21.32 18.03 22.80
N PRO A 179 21.77 18.91 21.88
CA PRO A 179 22.57 18.52 20.72
C PRO A 179 23.85 17.75 21.06
N GLU A 180 24.57 18.15 22.11
CA GLU A 180 25.80 17.45 22.54
C GLU A 180 25.51 16.06 23.10
N GLN A 181 24.44 15.89 23.88
CA GLN A 181 24.02 14.56 24.35
C GLN A 181 23.47 13.71 23.20
N SER A 182 22.80 14.31 22.22
CA SER A 182 22.32 13.60 21.03
C SER A 182 23.48 13.09 20.16
N LYS A 183 24.57 13.85 20.04
CA LYS A 183 25.81 13.39 19.39
C LYS A 183 26.44 12.22 20.13
N GLN A 184 26.46 12.27 21.46
CA GLN A 184 27.11 11.27 22.30
C GLN A 184 26.29 9.97 22.46
N PHE A 185 24.98 10.08 22.71
CA PHE A 185 24.11 8.96 23.10
C PHE A 185 22.98 8.68 22.09
N GLY A 186 22.86 9.46 21.03
CA GLY A 186 21.82 9.29 20.02
C GLY A 186 20.44 9.74 20.52
N LEU A 187 19.45 8.85 20.37
CA LEU A 187 18.04 9.15 20.65
C LEU A 187 17.80 9.49 22.12
N GLY A 188 18.51 8.83 23.03
CA GLY A 188 18.36 9.01 24.46
C GLY A 188 19.48 8.35 25.27
N SER A 189 19.52 8.68 26.55
CA SER A 189 20.49 8.16 27.51
C SER A 189 19.78 7.64 28.76
N THR A 190 20.40 6.70 29.47
CA THR A 190 19.95 6.24 30.79
C THR A 190 21.09 5.57 31.56
N THR A 191 20.85 5.23 32.83
CA THR A 191 21.63 4.23 33.57
C THR A 191 20.79 2.96 33.81
N ALA A 192 21.44 1.83 34.09
CA ALA A 192 20.72 0.58 34.40
C ALA A 192 19.98 0.67 35.74
N ARG A 193 20.55 1.39 36.72
CA ARG A 193 19.93 1.63 38.03
C ARG A 193 18.64 2.43 37.92
N GLU A 194 18.63 3.49 37.10
CA GLU A 194 17.42 4.31 36.89
C GLU A 194 16.31 3.51 36.21
N MET A 195 16.64 2.65 35.24
CA MET A 195 15.64 1.78 34.59
C MET A 195 15.03 0.77 35.55
N VAL A 196 15.83 0.09 36.39
CA VAL A 196 15.30 -0.82 37.40
C VAL A 196 14.43 -0.09 38.44
N ARG A 197 14.79 1.14 38.83
CA ARG A 197 13.94 1.98 39.69
C ARG A 197 12.58 2.28 39.05
N LEU A 198 12.55 2.61 37.76
CA LEU A 198 11.29 2.85 37.04
C LEU A 198 10.43 1.58 36.98
N LEU A 199 11.05 0.41 36.73
CA LEU A 199 10.36 -0.88 36.70
C LEU A 199 9.82 -1.29 38.07
N GLU A 200 10.56 -1.03 39.15
CA GLU A 200 10.09 -1.22 40.52
C GLU A 200 8.86 -0.35 40.83
N GLN A 201 8.92 0.94 40.51
CA GLN A 201 7.76 1.83 40.70
C GLN A 201 6.58 1.46 39.79
N LEU A 202 6.83 0.89 38.62
CA LEU A 202 5.80 0.38 37.73
C LEU A 202 5.06 -0.78 38.40
N ASP A 203 5.80 -1.78 38.87
CA ASP A 203 5.25 -2.97 39.52
C ASP A 203 4.47 -2.63 40.81
N GLN A 204 5.00 -1.70 41.61
CA GLN A 204 4.35 -1.23 42.84
C GLN A 204 3.12 -0.33 42.58
N GLY A 205 2.82 0.02 41.32
CA GLY A 205 1.69 0.91 40.98
C GLY A 205 1.92 2.38 41.31
N GLN A 206 3.18 2.82 41.47
CA GLN A 206 3.57 4.13 42.01
C GLN A 206 4.04 5.16 40.97
N LEU A 207 4.30 4.76 39.71
CA LEU A 207 4.75 5.72 38.67
C LEU A 207 3.72 6.83 38.39
N VAL A 208 2.44 6.49 38.36
CA VAL A 208 1.33 7.41 38.08
C VAL A 208 0.16 7.11 39.01
N ASN A 209 -0.52 5.98 38.76
CA ASN A 209 -1.51 5.36 39.64
C ASN A 209 -1.59 3.88 39.24
N LYS A 210 -2.25 3.06 40.08
CA LYS A 210 -2.30 1.59 39.87
C LYS A 210 -2.86 1.20 38.50
N ALA A 211 -3.96 1.81 38.07
CA ALA A 211 -4.60 1.48 36.79
C ALA A 211 -3.71 1.80 35.58
N SER A 212 -3.05 2.96 35.59
CA SER A 212 -2.08 3.35 34.56
C SER A 212 -0.86 2.44 34.55
N CYS A 213 -0.36 2.04 35.73
CA CYS A 213 0.75 1.08 35.82
C CYS A 213 0.38 -0.29 35.26
N ASP A 214 -0.81 -0.81 35.59
CA ASP A 214 -1.30 -2.08 35.06
C ASP A 214 -1.47 -2.02 33.53
N ALA A 215 -1.89 -0.88 32.99
CA ALA A 215 -1.97 -0.66 31.54
C ALA A 215 -0.59 -0.59 30.88
N MET A 216 0.38 0.12 31.47
CA MET A 216 1.76 0.17 30.99
C MET A 216 2.44 -1.20 31.01
N ARG A 217 2.21 -2.00 32.06
CA ARG A 217 2.71 -3.39 32.15
C ARG A 217 2.12 -4.26 31.04
N ARG A 218 0.82 -4.13 30.75
CA ARG A 218 0.20 -4.81 29.60
C ARG A 218 0.85 -4.44 28.27
N HIS A 219 1.17 -3.16 28.04
CA HIS A 219 1.92 -2.76 26.83
C HIS A 219 3.28 -3.43 26.75
N LEU A 220 4.05 -3.48 27.84
CA LEU A 220 5.36 -4.14 27.87
C LEU A 220 5.28 -5.65 27.63
N LEU A 221 4.20 -6.32 28.06
CA LEU A 221 3.95 -7.74 27.78
C LEU A 221 3.68 -8.02 26.29
N THR A 222 3.33 -7.01 25.49
CA THR A 222 3.13 -7.17 24.04
C THR A 222 4.40 -7.05 23.22
N CYS A 223 5.57 -6.82 23.85
CA CYS A 223 6.83 -6.76 23.13
C CYS A 223 7.15 -8.12 22.47
N GLN A 224 7.35 -8.12 21.15
CA GLN A 224 7.54 -9.35 20.36
C GLN A 224 9.02 -9.80 20.26
N ASP A 225 9.95 -9.06 20.85
CA ASP A 225 11.40 -9.31 20.70
C ASP A 225 11.91 -10.39 21.66
N GLN A 226 11.93 -11.63 21.17
CA GLN A 226 12.43 -12.80 21.91
C GLN A 226 13.95 -13.00 21.79
N THR A 227 14.70 -12.02 21.26
CA THR A 227 16.14 -12.21 20.97
C THR A 227 17.08 -11.89 22.14
N LYS A 228 16.58 -11.26 23.22
CA LYS A 228 17.38 -10.72 24.35
C LYS A 228 17.00 -11.35 25.70
N ILE A 229 16.45 -10.59 26.67
CA ILE A 229 16.19 -11.08 28.04
C ILE A 229 15.32 -12.35 28.01
N ALA A 230 14.30 -12.39 27.16
CA ALA A 230 13.41 -13.54 27.05
C ALA A 230 14.03 -14.78 26.36
N ARG A 231 15.16 -14.63 25.67
CA ARG A 231 15.72 -15.66 24.77
C ARG A 231 15.99 -17.01 25.43
N LEU A 232 16.54 -16.99 26.65
CA LEU A 232 17.04 -18.19 27.33
C LEU A 232 16.26 -18.52 28.61
N LEU A 233 15.18 -17.77 28.88
CA LEU A 233 14.32 -18.05 30.02
C LEU A 233 13.50 -19.32 29.77
N PRO A 234 13.12 -20.05 30.83
CA PRO A 234 12.30 -21.23 30.68
C PRO A 234 10.98 -20.96 29.94
N PRO A 235 10.46 -21.93 29.17
CA PRO A 235 9.11 -21.91 28.63
C PRO A 235 8.05 -21.47 29.65
N GLY A 236 7.20 -20.51 29.27
CA GLY A 236 6.10 -20.01 30.12
C GLY A 236 6.47 -18.87 31.08
N VAL A 237 7.75 -18.50 31.19
CA VAL A 237 8.17 -17.32 31.97
C VAL A 237 7.75 -16.05 31.23
N SER A 238 6.88 -15.26 31.89
CA SER A 238 6.40 -14.00 31.34
C SER A 238 7.44 -12.89 31.52
N VAL A 239 7.63 -12.07 30.48
CA VAL A 239 8.57 -10.96 30.48
C VAL A 239 7.88 -9.70 29.96
N ALA A 240 7.69 -8.71 30.84
CA ALA A 240 7.19 -7.39 30.47
C ALA A 240 8.39 -6.46 30.26
N HIS A 241 8.85 -6.29 29.02
CA HIS A 241 10.10 -5.58 28.72
C HIS A 241 10.03 -4.64 27.53
N LYS A 242 11.06 -3.80 27.39
CA LYS A 242 11.32 -3.01 26.18
C LYS A 242 12.76 -3.18 25.73
N THR A 243 12.92 -3.58 24.47
CA THR A 243 14.24 -3.74 23.86
C THR A 243 14.68 -2.48 23.07
N GLY A 244 15.99 -2.38 22.80
CA GLY A 244 16.57 -1.40 21.91
C GLY A 244 17.84 -1.89 21.21
N ALA A 245 18.05 -1.43 19.98
CA ALA A 245 19.24 -1.76 19.19
C ALA A 245 19.62 -0.62 18.25
N VAL A 246 20.92 -0.30 18.22
CA VAL A 246 21.59 0.53 17.20
C VAL A 246 22.95 -0.09 16.93
N SER A 247 23.62 0.20 15.81
CA SER A 247 24.79 -0.58 15.36
C SER A 247 25.85 -0.91 16.43
N ARG A 248 26.09 -0.04 17.42
CA ARG A 248 27.08 -0.26 18.49
C ARG A 248 26.51 -0.65 19.86
N SER A 249 25.19 -0.70 20.03
CA SER A 249 24.55 -0.85 21.34
C SER A 249 23.36 -1.80 21.29
N ARG A 250 23.16 -2.61 22.33
CA ARG A 250 21.96 -3.42 22.56
C ARG A 250 21.48 -3.16 23.98
N THR A 251 20.17 -2.98 24.14
CA THR A 251 19.56 -2.65 25.43
C THR A 251 18.29 -3.47 25.62
N ASP A 252 18.02 -3.85 26.86
CA ASP A 252 16.78 -4.49 27.25
C ASP A 252 16.52 -4.24 28.74
N ALA A 253 15.30 -3.88 29.09
CA ALA A 253 14.89 -3.74 30.49
C ALA A 253 13.45 -4.17 30.67
N GLY A 254 13.17 -4.93 31.73
CA GLY A 254 11.84 -5.43 32.00
C GLY A 254 11.68 -6.16 33.33
N LEU A 255 10.45 -6.61 33.55
CA LEU A 255 10.02 -7.43 34.68
C LEU A 255 9.91 -8.89 34.21
N ILE A 256 10.61 -9.80 34.90
CA ILE A 256 10.53 -11.24 34.68
C ILE A 256 9.69 -11.83 35.81
N GLU A 257 8.61 -12.52 35.47
CA GLU A 257 7.78 -13.21 36.45
C GLU A 257 8.39 -14.56 36.79
N GLY A 258 8.91 -14.69 38.01
CA GLY A 258 9.48 -15.92 38.55
C GLY A 258 8.61 -16.53 39.65
N PRO A 259 8.73 -17.84 39.90
CA PRO A 259 8.01 -18.51 40.99
C PRO A 259 8.37 -17.98 42.39
N SER A 260 9.56 -17.44 42.56
CA SER A 260 9.99 -16.81 43.81
C SER A 260 9.66 -15.31 43.90
N GLY A 261 8.96 -14.73 42.92
CA GLY A 261 8.65 -13.31 42.84
C GLY A 261 9.14 -12.63 41.56
N THR A 262 8.75 -11.36 41.37
CA THR A 262 9.08 -10.59 40.18
C THR A 262 10.52 -10.07 40.23
N ILE A 263 11.25 -10.22 39.12
CA ILE A 263 12.65 -9.76 38.97
C ILE A 263 12.66 -8.58 38.00
N ALA A 264 13.02 -7.39 38.48
CA ALA A 264 13.32 -6.25 37.63
C ALA A 264 14.78 -6.33 37.15
N ILE A 265 15.00 -6.27 35.84
CA ILE A 265 16.33 -6.34 35.24
C ILE A 265 16.49 -5.29 34.14
N CYS A 266 17.69 -4.71 34.05
CA CYS A 266 18.11 -3.87 32.94
C CYS A 266 19.53 -4.26 32.51
N VAL A 267 19.72 -4.53 31.23
CA VAL A 267 21.02 -4.81 30.60
C VAL A 267 21.27 -3.79 29.49
N LEU A 268 22.38 -3.06 29.60
CA LEU A 268 22.81 -2.07 28.63
C LEU A 268 24.20 -2.45 28.10
N THR A 269 24.34 -2.49 26.77
CA THR A 269 25.64 -2.71 26.12
C THR A 269 25.94 -1.57 25.14
N THR A 270 27.21 -1.16 25.05
CA THR A 270 27.68 -0.22 24.02
C THR A 270 29.11 -0.52 23.61
N ASP A 271 29.54 0.08 22.50
CA ASP A 271 30.86 -0.16 21.90
C ASP A 271 31.11 -1.64 21.57
N ASN A 272 30.03 -2.34 21.20
CA ASN A 272 30.08 -3.75 20.82
C ASN A 272 30.94 -3.97 19.56
N GLU A 273 31.78 -4.99 19.58
CA GLU A 273 32.57 -5.42 18.41
C GLU A 273 31.66 -6.03 17.33
N ASP A 274 30.75 -6.94 17.71
CA ASP A 274 29.73 -7.47 16.79
C ASP A 274 28.58 -6.47 16.56
N ARG A 275 28.59 -5.88 15.36
CA ARG A 275 27.61 -4.88 14.90
C ARG A 275 26.54 -5.46 13.98
N SER A 276 26.51 -6.78 13.78
CA SER A 276 25.55 -7.43 12.88
C SER A 276 24.12 -7.35 13.41
N TRP A 277 23.15 -7.43 12.48
CA TRP A 277 21.71 -7.40 12.77
C TRP A 277 21.07 -8.79 12.75
N ARG A 278 21.87 -9.84 12.94
CA ARG A 278 21.39 -11.22 13.01
C ARG A 278 20.84 -11.54 14.41
N ASP A 279 19.92 -12.50 14.48
CA ASP A 279 19.32 -12.93 15.75
C ASP A 279 20.33 -13.64 16.67
N ASP A 280 21.49 -14.04 16.15
CA ASP A 280 22.62 -14.62 16.89
C ASP A 280 23.69 -13.59 17.31
N ASN A 281 23.42 -12.28 17.17
CA ASN A 281 24.35 -11.22 17.60
C ASN A 281 24.80 -11.41 19.06
N GLU A 282 26.11 -11.28 19.29
CA GLU A 282 26.75 -11.59 20.59
C GLU A 282 26.11 -10.84 21.76
N ALA A 283 25.88 -9.53 21.61
CA ALA A 283 25.27 -8.70 22.66
C ALA A 283 23.79 -9.01 22.92
N ASN A 284 23.05 -9.53 21.92
CA ASN A 284 21.68 -10.01 22.13
C ASN A 284 21.70 -11.30 22.97
N GLN A 285 22.60 -12.24 22.64
CA GLN A 285 22.77 -13.48 23.41
C GLN A 285 23.18 -13.18 24.85
N LEU A 286 24.11 -12.24 25.04
CA LEU A 286 24.55 -11.79 26.36
C LEU A 286 23.37 -11.35 27.24
N CYS A 287 22.44 -10.57 26.70
CA CYS A 287 21.24 -10.14 27.45
C CYS A 287 20.43 -11.36 27.95
N GLY A 288 20.28 -12.39 27.12
CA GLY A 288 19.59 -13.62 27.49
C GLY A 288 20.35 -14.45 28.53
N VAL A 289 21.67 -14.55 28.40
CA VAL A 289 22.52 -15.31 29.36
C VAL A 289 22.50 -14.65 30.74
N LEU A 290 22.61 -13.32 30.79
CA LEU A 290 22.53 -12.56 32.04
C LEU A 290 21.16 -12.66 32.69
N ALA A 291 20.08 -12.56 31.90
CA ALA A 291 18.72 -12.75 32.40
C ALA A 291 18.49 -14.15 32.94
N ARG A 292 19.00 -15.19 32.25
CA ARG A 292 18.92 -16.57 32.71
C ARG A 292 19.69 -16.79 34.01
N ALA A 293 20.90 -16.24 34.12
CA ALA A 293 21.69 -16.33 35.35
C ALA A 293 20.99 -15.66 36.55
N ALA A 294 20.37 -14.50 36.34
CA ALA A 294 19.56 -13.82 37.35
C ALA A 294 18.33 -14.67 37.73
N TYR A 295 17.59 -15.17 36.74
CA TYR A 295 16.41 -16.01 36.97
C TYR A 295 16.74 -17.28 37.76
N ASP A 296 17.80 -18.00 37.39
CA ASP A 296 18.20 -19.24 38.05
C ASP A 296 18.67 -19.01 39.49
N HIS A 297 19.31 -17.85 39.76
CA HIS A 297 19.74 -17.49 41.12
C HIS A 297 18.57 -17.24 42.07
N PHE A 298 17.55 -16.50 41.63
CA PHE A 298 16.37 -16.20 42.47
C PHE A 298 15.36 -17.37 42.50
N ASN A 299 15.46 -18.32 41.58
CA ASN A 299 14.56 -19.47 41.50
C ASN A 299 15.33 -20.81 41.57
N PRO A 300 16.14 -21.05 42.63
CA PRO A 300 17.03 -22.21 42.72
C PRO A 300 16.27 -23.55 42.77
N THR A 301 15.04 -23.54 43.27
CA THR A 301 14.15 -24.72 43.29
C THR A 301 13.57 -25.02 41.91
N ALA A 302 13.35 -24.03 41.02
CA ALA A 302 12.81 -24.25 39.68
C ALA A 302 13.79 -24.97 38.74
N ALA A 303 15.09 -24.92 39.03
CA ALA A 303 16.09 -25.78 38.40
C ALA A 303 15.93 -27.27 38.78
N ALA A 304 15.17 -27.58 39.85
CA ALA A 304 14.89 -28.93 40.35
C ALA A 304 13.39 -29.32 40.34
N THR A 305 12.45 -28.38 40.20
CA THR A 305 10.99 -28.60 40.33
C THR A 305 10.17 -28.16 39.11
N ALA A 306 10.66 -28.38 37.89
CA ALA A 306 9.86 -28.24 36.66
C ALA A 306 8.72 -29.30 36.53
N ARG A 307 8.20 -29.86 37.64
CA ARG A 307 7.31 -31.03 37.63
C ARG A 307 5.88 -30.82 38.16
N ASN A 308 5.48 -29.67 38.72
CA ASN A 308 4.20 -29.59 39.48
C ASN A 308 3.37 -28.27 39.42
N GLN A 309 3.40 -27.45 38.36
CA GLN A 309 2.44 -26.34 38.21
C GLN A 309 1.15 -26.75 37.44
N PRO A 310 -0.03 -26.18 37.77
CA PRO A 310 -1.26 -26.39 37.01
C PRO A 310 -1.13 -25.88 35.57
N LEU A 311 -1.59 -26.64 34.58
CA LEU A 311 -1.56 -26.17 33.19
C LEU A 311 -2.73 -25.20 32.92
N ALA A 312 -2.49 -24.08 32.27
CA ALA A 312 -3.50 -23.06 31.96
C ALA A 312 -3.22 -22.40 30.60
N VAL A 313 -4.09 -21.48 30.15
CA VAL A 313 -3.90 -20.82 28.86
C VAL A 313 -2.56 -20.12 28.75
N GLY A 314 -1.81 -20.42 27.68
CA GLY A 314 -0.45 -19.95 27.46
C GLY A 314 0.64 -20.92 27.93
N ALA A 315 0.27 -22.05 28.56
CA ALA A 315 1.21 -23.15 28.80
C ALA A 315 1.54 -23.86 27.48
N PHE A 316 2.79 -24.30 27.30
CA PHE A 316 3.18 -25.02 26.10
C PHE A 316 4.20 -26.15 26.36
N GLY A 317 4.27 -27.13 25.47
CA GLY A 317 5.21 -28.26 25.51
C GLY A 317 4.55 -29.63 25.70
N GLU A 318 5.38 -30.67 25.84
CA GLU A 318 4.97 -32.09 25.78
C GLU A 318 3.89 -32.50 26.80
N MET A 319 3.82 -31.83 27.95
CA MET A 319 2.78 -32.09 28.96
C MET A 319 1.41 -31.57 28.53
N VAL A 320 1.38 -30.44 27.80
CA VAL A 320 0.17 -29.90 27.19
C VAL A 320 -0.27 -30.78 26.02
N GLU A 321 0.68 -31.29 25.22
CA GLU A 321 0.37 -32.28 24.21
C GLU A 321 -0.28 -33.52 24.84
N SER A 322 0.31 -34.05 25.91
CA SER A 322 -0.21 -35.21 26.66
C SER A 322 -1.59 -34.94 27.27
N LEU A 323 -1.83 -33.72 27.75
CA LEU A 323 -3.15 -33.28 28.22
C LEU A 323 -4.18 -33.24 27.08
N GLN A 324 -3.87 -32.57 25.97
CA GLN A 324 -4.75 -32.44 24.80
C GLN A 324 -5.10 -33.80 24.22
N ARG A 325 -4.11 -34.70 24.15
CA ARG A 325 -4.29 -36.12 23.79
C ARG A 325 -5.28 -36.81 24.71
N THR A 326 -5.10 -36.67 26.03
CA THR A 326 -5.94 -37.34 27.02
C THR A 326 -7.36 -36.79 27.03
N LEU A 327 -7.54 -35.47 26.92
CA LEU A 327 -8.85 -34.80 26.82
C LEU A 327 -9.61 -35.23 25.55
N ASN A 328 -8.92 -35.35 24.42
CA ASN A 328 -9.50 -35.84 23.17
C ASN A 328 -10.04 -37.27 23.27
N VAL A 329 -9.38 -38.13 24.06
CA VAL A 329 -9.78 -39.53 24.25
C VAL A 329 -10.91 -39.68 25.28
N ARG A 330 -10.88 -38.90 26.36
CA ARG A 330 -11.71 -39.14 27.56
C ARG A 330 -13.08 -38.45 27.54
N LEU A 331 -13.20 -37.28 26.92
CA LEU A 331 -14.48 -36.56 26.83
C LEU A 331 -15.36 -37.10 25.69
N LYS A 332 -16.68 -37.29 25.90
CA LYS A 332 -17.62 -37.79 24.87
C LYS A 332 -18.82 -36.86 24.67
N PRO A 333 -19.03 -36.29 23.47
CA PRO A 333 -18.18 -36.43 22.28
C PRO A 333 -16.82 -35.74 22.46
N SER A 334 -15.79 -36.23 21.76
CA SER A 334 -14.42 -35.71 21.82
C SER A 334 -14.37 -34.22 21.46
N PRO A 335 -13.59 -33.39 22.19
CA PRO A 335 -13.45 -31.96 21.91
C PRO A 335 -12.71 -31.67 20.60
N GLY A 336 -11.97 -32.62 20.03
CA GLY A 336 -11.26 -32.47 18.74
C GLY A 336 -10.18 -31.38 18.76
N LEU A 337 -9.40 -31.32 19.84
CA LEU A 337 -8.26 -30.43 20.01
C LEU A 337 -7.12 -30.85 19.07
N SER A 338 -6.45 -29.88 18.45
CA SER A 338 -5.12 -30.08 17.84
C SER A 338 -4.13 -30.46 18.96
N VAL A 339 -3.24 -31.42 18.68
CA VAL A 339 -2.17 -31.80 19.60
C VAL A 339 -0.91 -31.06 19.17
N ASP A 340 -0.90 -29.77 19.45
CA ASP A 340 0.13 -28.81 19.06
C ASP A 340 1.03 -28.42 20.24
N GLY A 341 0.70 -28.89 21.44
CA GLY A 341 1.42 -28.57 22.65
C GLY A 341 1.19 -27.14 23.11
N ASP A 342 0.17 -26.45 22.61
CA ASP A 342 -0.22 -25.11 23.03
C ASP A 342 -1.55 -25.14 23.80
N PHE A 343 -1.52 -24.70 25.05
CA PHE A 343 -2.70 -24.63 25.89
C PHE A 343 -3.44 -23.36 25.50
N GLY A 344 -4.19 -23.41 24.39
CA GLY A 344 -5.01 -22.31 23.92
C GLY A 344 -6.42 -22.30 24.51
N PRO A 345 -7.26 -21.31 24.13
CA PRO A 345 -8.65 -21.18 24.59
C PRO A 345 -9.51 -22.43 24.32
N ARG A 346 -9.19 -23.21 23.28
CA ARG A 346 -9.91 -24.47 22.99
C ARG A 346 -9.55 -25.58 23.98
N THR A 347 -8.27 -25.68 24.36
CA THR A 347 -7.80 -26.60 25.41
C THR A 347 -8.42 -26.23 26.76
N GLN A 348 -8.47 -24.95 27.09
CA GLN A 348 -9.17 -24.44 28.28
C GLN A 348 -10.65 -24.84 28.29
N ALA A 349 -11.39 -24.58 27.22
CA ALA A 349 -12.81 -24.94 27.14
C ALA A 349 -13.05 -26.46 27.30
N ALA A 350 -12.12 -27.31 26.86
CA ALA A 350 -12.19 -28.75 27.09
C ALA A 350 -11.91 -29.13 28.54
N VAL A 351 -10.98 -28.43 29.20
CA VAL A 351 -10.70 -28.60 30.65
C VAL A 351 -11.89 -28.14 31.49
N GLU A 352 -12.48 -26.99 31.19
CA GLU A 352 -13.69 -26.47 31.85
C GLU A 352 -14.86 -27.46 31.73
N ARG A 353 -14.99 -28.08 30.55
CA ARG A 353 -15.98 -29.12 30.31
C ARG A 353 -15.71 -30.38 31.13
N LEU A 354 -14.46 -30.85 31.19
CA LEU A 354 -14.08 -31.99 32.05
C LEU A 354 -14.40 -31.70 33.52
N GLN A 355 -14.06 -30.51 33.99
CA GLN A 355 -14.34 -30.08 35.36
C GLN A 355 -15.84 -30.07 35.64
N THR A 356 -16.64 -29.55 34.70
CA THR A 356 -18.11 -29.56 34.79
C THR A 356 -18.66 -30.99 34.84
N GLU A 357 -18.22 -31.90 33.96
CA GLU A 357 -18.66 -33.30 33.91
C GLU A 357 -18.19 -34.11 35.15
N ALA A 358 -17.06 -33.75 35.75
CA ALA A 358 -16.49 -34.37 36.95
C ALA A 358 -16.98 -33.75 38.28
N GLY A 359 -17.84 -32.73 38.24
CA GLY A 359 -18.33 -32.04 39.44
C GLY A 359 -17.25 -31.21 40.19
N LEU A 360 -16.22 -30.77 39.47
CA LEU A 360 -15.15 -29.92 39.99
C LEU A 360 -15.45 -28.43 39.74
N PRO A 361 -14.84 -27.51 40.51
CA PRO A 361 -14.89 -26.08 40.20
C PRO A 361 -14.36 -25.81 38.77
N VAL A 362 -15.14 -25.07 37.98
CA VAL A 362 -14.82 -24.77 36.58
C VAL A 362 -13.83 -23.61 36.52
N THR A 363 -12.54 -23.93 36.54
CA THR A 363 -11.43 -22.96 36.58
C THR A 363 -10.71 -22.83 35.24
N GLY A 364 -10.86 -23.81 34.34
CA GLY A 364 -10.14 -23.88 33.07
C GLY A 364 -8.64 -24.16 33.19
N GLN A 365 -8.17 -24.46 34.39
CA GLN A 365 -6.79 -24.83 34.70
C GLN A 365 -6.71 -26.30 35.12
N VAL A 366 -5.65 -27.00 34.73
CA VAL A 366 -5.43 -28.40 35.08
C VAL A 366 -4.59 -28.48 36.35
N ASP A 367 -5.29 -28.34 37.48
CA ASP A 367 -4.74 -28.51 38.82
C ASP A 367 -4.71 -29.99 39.26
N ALA A 368 -4.24 -30.26 40.48
CA ALA A 368 -4.11 -31.63 40.98
C ALA A 368 -5.44 -32.40 41.03
N ALA A 369 -6.56 -31.71 41.30
CA ALA A 369 -7.89 -32.32 41.30
C ALA A 369 -8.35 -32.65 39.86
N THR A 370 -8.05 -31.76 38.93
CA THR A 370 -8.34 -31.92 37.50
C THR A 370 -7.48 -33.03 36.89
N TRP A 371 -6.20 -33.13 37.24
CA TRP A 371 -5.33 -34.25 36.86
C TRP A 371 -5.84 -35.59 37.39
N LYS A 372 -6.26 -35.61 38.66
CA LYS A 372 -6.83 -36.81 39.28
C LYS A 372 -8.14 -37.23 38.60
N ALA A 373 -8.96 -36.26 38.16
CA ALA A 373 -10.17 -36.53 37.38
C ALA A 373 -9.86 -36.94 35.92
N LEU A 374 -8.74 -36.48 35.36
CA LEU A 374 -8.25 -36.86 34.03
C LEU A 374 -7.80 -38.33 33.96
N GLY A 375 -7.22 -38.84 35.07
CA GLY A 375 -6.68 -40.20 35.16
C GLY A 375 -5.32 -40.35 34.45
N ASP A 376 -4.95 -41.60 34.09
CA ASP A 376 -3.67 -41.89 33.45
C ASP A 376 -3.48 -41.11 32.14
N LEU A 377 -2.33 -40.44 32.03
CA LEU A 377 -1.91 -39.63 30.88
C LEU A 377 -1.64 -40.48 29.64
N VAL A 378 -2.16 -40.04 28.50
CA VAL A 378 -1.89 -40.61 27.18
C VAL A 378 -0.60 -39.98 26.64
N THR A 379 0.56 -40.60 26.94
CA THR A 379 1.92 -40.06 26.69
C THR A 379 2.47 -40.31 25.29
N GLN A 380 1.99 -41.34 24.60
CA GLN A 380 2.07 -41.39 23.14
C GLN A 380 0.82 -40.74 22.60
N GLY A 381 0.92 -40.05 21.45
CA GLY A 381 -0.27 -39.63 20.71
C GLY A 381 -1.30 -40.76 20.72
N PRO A 382 -2.62 -40.49 20.89
CA PRO A 382 -3.57 -41.47 20.41
C PRO A 382 -3.10 -41.79 19.00
N PRO A 383 -2.88 -43.08 18.67
CA PRO A 383 -2.38 -43.46 17.36
C PRO A 383 -3.17 -42.63 16.36
N VAL A 384 -2.46 -41.87 15.50
CA VAL A 384 -3.14 -41.06 14.49
C VAL A 384 -4.15 -42.00 13.85
N PRO A 385 -5.47 -41.69 13.96
CA PRO A 385 -6.49 -42.64 13.58
C PRO A 385 -6.20 -43.13 12.18
N ASP A 386 -6.68 -44.34 11.87
CA ASP A 386 -6.51 -44.89 10.54
C ASP A 386 -6.82 -43.82 9.48
N PRO A 387 -5.97 -43.62 8.46
CA PRO A 387 -6.18 -42.64 7.41
C PRO A 387 -7.62 -42.64 6.87
N GLU A 388 -8.28 -43.80 6.79
CA GLU A 388 -9.68 -43.91 6.38
C GLU A 388 -10.63 -43.14 7.33
N VAL A 389 -10.42 -43.24 8.64
CA VAL A 389 -11.23 -42.55 9.66
C VAL A 389 -11.00 -41.04 9.60
N VAL A 390 -9.74 -40.61 9.45
CA VAL A 390 -9.39 -39.18 9.32
C VAL A 390 -10.05 -38.58 8.08
N ASN A 391 -9.90 -39.25 6.94
CA ASN A 391 -10.31 -38.75 5.63
C ASN A 391 -11.84 -38.80 5.46
N ALA A 392 -12.55 -39.69 6.17
CA ALA A 392 -14.01 -39.76 6.16
C ALA A 392 -14.70 -38.68 7.04
N ARG A 393 -13.99 -38.09 8.02
CA ARG A 393 -14.57 -37.14 8.97
C ARG A 393 -14.87 -35.78 8.32
N LYS A 394 -16.14 -35.39 8.29
CA LYS A 394 -16.58 -34.05 7.86
C LYS A 394 -16.51 -33.05 9.02
N LEU A 395 -15.78 -31.96 8.82
CA LEU A 395 -15.64 -30.89 9.82
C LEU A 395 -16.71 -29.79 9.62
N PRO A 396 -17.37 -29.31 10.69
CA PRO A 396 -18.42 -28.29 10.60
C PRO A 396 -17.88 -26.94 10.09
N ARG A 397 -18.72 -26.18 9.40
CA ARG A 397 -18.42 -24.83 8.90
C ARG A 397 -19.32 -23.79 9.56
N GLN A 398 -18.77 -22.61 9.82
CA GLN A 398 -19.50 -21.41 10.18
C GLN A 398 -20.33 -20.91 8.99
N THR A 399 -21.37 -20.14 9.26
CA THR A 399 -22.21 -19.51 8.24
C THR A 399 -21.41 -18.53 7.39
N ALA A 400 -21.91 -18.23 6.18
CA ALA A 400 -21.26 -17.28 5.29
C ALA A 400 -21.20 -15.86 5.91
N ASP A 401 -20.17 -15.10 5.53
CA ASP A 401 -19.97 -13.73 5.98
C ASP A 401 -21.13 -12.79 5.60
N SER A 402 -21.38 -11.78 6.43
CA SER A 402 -22.18 -10.61 6.03
C SER A 402 -21.45 -9.81 4.94
N LEU A 403 -22.19 -9.15 4.04
CA LEU A 403 -21.63 -8.21 3.06
C LEU A 403 -21.34 -6.83 3.66
N GLU A 404 -21.70 -6.61 4.93
CA GLU A 404 -21.39 -5.39 5.66
C GLU A 404 -19.93 -5.38 6.14
N GLY A 405 -19.28 -4.21 6.01
CA GLY A 405 -17.92 -3.98 6.48
C GLY A 405 -17.23 -2.82 5.75
N PRO A 406 -16.25 -2.17 6.38
CA PRO A 406 -15.46 -1.09 5.77
C PRO A 406 -14.46 -1.64 4.73
N PRO A 407 -14.08 -0.85 3.70
CA PRO A 407 -13.25 -1.32 2.58
C PRO A 407 -11.74 -1.30 2.89
N PHE A 408 -11.33 -1.34 4.16
CA PHE A 408 -9.92 -1.20 4.51
C PHE A 408 -9.19 -2.55 4.49
N VAL A 409 -7.90 -2.50 4.18
CA VAL A 409 -6.95 -3.61 4.26
C VAL A 409 -5.63 -3.15 4.86
N THR A 410 -4.89 -4.06 5.49
CA THR A 410 -3.57 -3.82 6.07
C THR A 410 -2.41 -4.26 5.17
N CYS A 411 -2.70 -5.01 4.13
CA CYS A 411 -1.70 -5.59 3.24
C CYS A 411 -1.07 -4.57 2.28
N ARG A 412 0.22 -4.77 2.01
CA ARG A 412 1.02 -3.92 1.11
C ARG A 412 0.52 -3.93 -0.34
N ALA A 413 0.13 -5.09 -0.84
CA ALA A 413 -0.42 -5.24 -2.19
C ALA A 413 -1.54 -6.29 -2.22
N TRP A 414 -2.53 -6.05 -3.08
CA TRP A 414 -3.63 -6.99 -3.28
C TRP A 414 -4.19 -6.94 -4.70
N ALA A 415 -4.85 -8.02 -5.11
CA ALA A 415 -5.59 -8.12 -6.36
C ALA A 415 -6.84 -8.99 -6.17
N ILE A 416 -7.92 -8.61 -6.85
CA ILE A 416 -9.18 -9.35 -6.93
C ILE A 416 -9.44 -9.66 -8.40
N ALA A 417 -9.76 -10.92 -8.69
CA ALA A 417 -10.02 -11.36 -10.05
C ALA A 417 -11.22 -12.30 -10.13
N ASP A 418 -11.88 -12.34 -11.28
CA ASP A 418 -12.84 -13.39 -11.60
C ASP A 418 -12.09 -14.73 -11.73
N ALA A 419 -12.48 -15.72 -10.93
CA ALA A 419 -11.73 -16.98 -10.81
C ALA A 419 -11.80 -17.85 -12.08
N LYS A 420 -12.80 -17.62 -12.94
CA LYS A 420 -13.01 -18.41 -14.16
C LYS A 420 -12.17 -17.88 -15.31
N THR A 421 -12.17 -16.56 -15.48
CA THR A 421 -11.50 -15.87 -16.59
C THR A 421 -10.05 -15.49 -16.24
N GLY A 422 -9.76 -15.22 -14.97
CA GLY A 422 -8.52 -14.61 -14.53
C GLY A 422 -8.47 -13.10 -14.76
N GLU A 423 -9.58 -12.47 -15.17
CA GLU A 423 -9.67 -11.03 -15.34
C GLU A 423 -9.53 -10.33 -13.99
N ILE A 424 -8.54 -9.44 -13.88
CA ILE A 424 -8.34 -8.62 -12.68
C ILE A 424 -9.42 -7.53 -12.67
N LEU A 425 -10.30 -7.60 -11.68
CA LEU A 425 -11.39 -6.65 -11.50
C LEU A 425 -10.91 -5.41 -10.75
N TRP A 426 -10.11 -5.62 -9.69
CA TRP A 426 -9.56 -4.54 -8.85
C TRP A 426 -8.19 -4.93 -8.28
N HIS A 427 -7.34 -3.95 -8.03
CA HIS A 427 -6.07 -4.18 -7.37
C HIS A 427 -5.52 -2.89 -6.72
N GLN A 428 -4.60 -3.06 -5.77
CA GLN A 428 -3.76 -1.98 -5.26
C GLN A 428 -2.31 -2.48 -5.26
N ARG A 429 -1.42 -1.72 -5.90
CA ARG A 429 0.00 -2.10 -6.08
C ARG A 429 0.19 -3.53 -6.62
N GLY A 430 -0.73 -3.96 -7.50
CA GLY A 430 -0.82 -5.37 -7.91
C GLY A 430 0.39 -5.91 -8.66
N SER A 431 1.21 -5.05 -9.26
CA SER A 431 2.48 -5.40 -9.94
C SER A 431 3.72 -5.14 -9.06
N GLU A 432 3.56 -4.76 -7.80
CA GLU A 432 4.71 -4.53 -6.91
C GLU A 432 5.41 -5.88 -6.61
N PRO A 433 6.73 -6.02 -6.89
CA PRO A 433 7.47 -7.23 -6.59
C PRO A 433 7.71 -7.37 -5.07
N LEU A 434 7.16 -8.43 -4.48
CA LEU A 434 7.23 -8.73 -3.04
C LEU A 434 7.69 -10.17 -2.80
N ASP A 435 8.19 -10.46 -1.60
CA ASP A 435 8.54 -11.82 -1.22
C ASP A 435 7.26 -12.69 -1.18
N PRO A 436 7.23 -13.85 -1.86
CA PRO A 436 6.03 -14.68 -1.97
C PRO A 436 5.67 -15.41 -0.68
N ALA A 437 6.65 -15.65 0.20
CA ALA A 437 6.54 -16.63 1.28
C ALA A 437 6.03 -17.99 0.76
N SER A 438 5.31 -18.77 1.58
CA SER A 438 4.81 -20.09 1.16
C SER A 438 3.74 -20.09 0.06
N THR A 439 3.32 -18.94 -0.50
CA THR A 439 2.51 -18.95 -1.73
C THR A 439 3.28 -19.58 -2.89
N THR A 440 4.62 -19.60 -2.85
CA THR A 440 5.52 -20.33 -3.75
C THR A 440 5.11 -21.80 -3.92
N LYS A 441 4.60 -22.45 -2.87
CA LYS A 441 4.19 -23.87 -2.94
C LYS A 441 3.02 -24.11 -3.90
N MET A 442 2.27 -23.07 -4.27
CA MET A 442 1.30 -23.17 -5.36
C MET A 442 1.98 -23.53 -6.68
N MET A 443 3.13 -22.92 -6.98
CA MET A 443 3.89 -23.22 -8.20
C MET A 443 4.49 -24.63 -8.10
N THR A 444 5.06 -25.01 -6.97
CA THR A 444 5.58 -26.37 -6.74
C THR A 444 4.47 -27.42 -6.96
N CYS A 445 3.30 -27.22 -6.37
CA CYS A 445 2.16 -28.12 -6.54
C CYS A 445 1.66 -28.14 -8.00
N TYR A 446 1.54 -26.98 -8.64
CA TYR A 446 1.09 -26.87 -10.02
C TYR A 446 2.07 -27.54 -11.00
N ALA A 447 3.38 -27.36 -10.83
CA ALA A 447 4.41 -27.98 -11.66
C ALA A 447 4.39 -29.51 -11.56
N VAL A 448 4.17 -30.07 -10.37
CA VAL A 448 3.99 -31.51 -10.18
C VAL A 448 2.70 -32.00 -10.84
N LEU A 449 1.58 -31.29 -10.61
CA LEU A 449 0.29 -31.69 -11.18
C LEU A 449 0.24 -31.61 -12.70
N GLN A 450 0.97 -30.68 -13.34
CA GLN A 450 1.11 -30.65 -14.80
C GLN A 450 1.75 -31.93 -15.36
N GLN A 451 2.68 -32.54 -14.62
CA GLN A 451 3.28 -33.82 -15.01
C GLN A 451 2.34 -34.99 -14.74
N VAL A 452 1.62 -34.96 -13.62
CA VAL A 452 0.59 -35.96 -13.27
C VAL A 452 -0.55 -35.99 -14.30
N GLU A 453 -0.98 -34.85 -14.84
CA GLU A 453 -2.00 -34.84 -15.91
C GLU A 453 -1.53 -35.56 -17.18
N LYS A 454 -0.22 -35.52 -17.47
CA LYS A 454 0.38 -36.26 -18.61
C LYS A 454 0.59 -37.74 -18.29
N ASN A 455 0.92 -38.05 -17.03
CA ASN A 455 1.12 -39.40 -16.55
C ASN A 455 0.50 -39.60 -15.15
N PRO A 456 -0.78 -40.03 -15.07
CA PRO A 456 -1.47 -40.20 -13.80
C PRO A 456 -0.85 -41.23 -12.85
N SER A 457 -0.04 -42.17 -13.35
CA SER A 457 0.64 -43.17 -12.51
C SER A 457 1.68 -42.55 -11.57
N LEU A 458 2.15 -41.33 -11.84
CA LEU A 458 3.11 -40.60 -11.00
C LEU A 458 2.59 -40.34 -9.58
N LEU A 459 1.26 -40.38 -9.37
CA LEU A 459 0.67 -40.27 -8.04
C LEU A 459 1.05 -41.44 -7.11
N GLN A 460 1.33 -42.61 -7.69
CA GLN A 460 1.71 -43.83 -6.98
C GLN A 460 3.21 -43.96 -6.78
N ASP A 461 4.00 -42.98 -7.23
CA ASP A 461 5.43 -42.96 -6.96
C ASP A 461 5.69 -42.75 -5.47
N VAL A 462 6.68 -43.46 -4.95
CA VAL A 462 7.17 -43.30 -3.58
C VAL A 462 8.27 -42.24 -3.55
N VAL A 463 8.11 -41.23 -2.69
CA VAL A 463 9.13 -40.24 -2.38
C VAL A 463 9.83 -40.65 -1.08
N THR A 464 11.15 -40.75 -1.10
CA THR A 464 11.97 -40.98 0.10
C THR A 464 12.53 -39.64 0.57
N PHE A 465 12.33 -39.30 1.84
CA PHE A 465 12.81 -38.04 2.41
C PHE A 465 14.33 -38.05 2.56
N SER A 466 15.00 -37.07 1.96
CA SER A 466 16.43 -36.84 2.14
C SER A 466 16.72 -36.16 3.48
N GLN A 467 17.98 -36.19 3.90
CA GLN A 467 18.43 -35.41 5.06
C GLN A 467 18.22 -33.90 4.85
N ASN A 468 18.41 -33.43 3.61
CA ASN A 468 18.15 -32.04 3.23
C ASN A 468 16.67 -31.65 3.42
N ALA A 469 15.74 -32.53 3.02
CA ALA A 469 14.32 -32.31 3.24
C ALA A 469 13.96 -32.22 4.75
N ASP A 470 14.45 -33.16 5.58
CA ASP A 470 14.18 -33.19 7.04
C ASP A 470 14.77 -31.97 7.77
N GLU A 471 15.98 -31.54 7.39
CA GLU A 471 16.67 -30.41 8.02
C GLU A 471 16.16 -29.04 7.53
N THR A 472 15.27 -28.99 6.55
CA THR A 472 14.72 -27.73 6.03
C THR A 472 13.86 -27.04 7.08
N VAL A 473 14.32 -25.88 7.55
CA VAL A 473 13.68 -25.09 8.62
C VAL A 473 12.32 -24.50 8.20
N GLY A 474 11.44 -24.28 9.18
CA GLY A 474 10.13 -23.64 9.00
C GLY A 474 8.96 -24.62 9.18
N SER A 475 7.83 -24.33 8.53
CA SER A 475 6.66 -25.24 8.54
C SER A 475 7.03 -26.59 7.93
N THR A 476 6.54 -27.68 8.52
CA THR A 476 6.95 -29.05 8.18
C THR A 476 5.74 -29.98 8.03
N SER A 477 5.86 -30.98 7.17
CA SER A 477 4.98 -32.14 7.10
C SER A 477 5.27 -33.18 8.19
N GLY A 478 6.37 -33.01 8.93
CA GLY A 478 6.74 -33.85 10.07
C GLY A 478 7.31 -35.21 9.67
N LEU A 479 7.77 -35.36 8.43
CA LEU A 479 8.44 -36.56 7.94
C LEU A 479 9.95 -36.47 8.16
N LYS A 480 10.58 -37.62 8.39
CA LYS A 480 11.98 -37.76 8.76
C LYS A 480 12.82 -38.35 7.65
N ALA A 481 14.12 -38.07 7.68
CA ALA A 481 15.05 -38.62 6.71
C ALA A 481 14.94 -40.16 6.64
N GLY A 482 14.80 -40.69 5.42
CA GLY A 482 14.58 -42.12 5.16
C GLY A 482 13.12 -42.59 5.26
N GLU A 483 12.17 -41.74 5.68
CA GLU A 483 10.75 -42.06 5.58
C GLU A 483 10.23 -41.93 4.14
N GLN A 484 9.24 -42.75 3.82
CA GLN A 484 8.68 -42.93 2.49
C GLN A 484 7.17 -42.67 2.49
N VAL A 485 6.71 -41.95 1.46
CA VAL A 485 5.30 -41.61 1.27
C VAL A 485 4.98 -41.46 -0.22
N LEU A 486 3.73 -41.72 -0.62
CA LEU A 486 3.28 -41.54 -2.00
C LEU A 486 3.23 -40.06 -2.40
N VAL A 487 3.52 -39.75 -3.66
CA VAL A 487 3.39 -38.39 -4.23
C VAL A 487 1.99 -37.83 -3.99
N GLU A 488 0.94 -38.64 -4.18
CA GLU A 488 -0.44 -38.21 -3.95
C GLU A 488 -0.65 -37.65 -2.53
N ALA A 489 -0.22 -38.40 -1.52
CA ALA A 489 -0.31 -37.98 -0.13
C ALA A 489 0.60 -36.75 0.11
N LEU A 490 1.83 -36.77 -0.39
CA LEU A 490 2.80 -35.71 -0.15
C LEU A 490 2.34 -34.33 -0.68
N LEU A 491 1.50 -34.28 -1.72
CA LEU A 491 0.88 -33.03 -2.16
C LEU A 491 -0.04 -32.40 -1.09
N TYR A 492 -0.66 -33.21 -0.22
CA TYR A 492 -1.37 -32.71 0.96
C TYR A 492 -0.40 -32.23 2.03
N GLY A 493 0.69 -32.96 2.28
CA GLY A 493 1.77 -32.53 3.20
C GLY A 493 2.44 -31.22 2.78
N LEU A 494 2.49 -30.95 1.46
CA LEU A 494 2.93 -29.67 0.91
C LEU A 494 1.94 -28.54 1.19
N MET A 495 0.64 -28.76 0.94
CA MET A 495 -0.35 -27.67 0.87
C MET A 495 -1.06 -27.37 2.20
N LEU A 496 -1.35 -28.40 3.00
CA LEU A 496 -2.15 -28.26 4.23
C LEU A 496 -1.33 -27.64 5.38
N PRO A 497 -0.30 -28.33 5.92
CA PRO A 497 0.54 -27.79 7.00
C PRO A 497 1.61 -26.84 6.46
N SER A 498 1.67 -26.65 5.14
CA SER A 498 2.66 -25.82 4.45
C SER A 498 4.10 -26.38 4.54
N GLY A 499 4.28 -27.70 4.46
CA GLY A 499 5.57 -28.38 4.67
C GLY A 499 6.68 -27.95 3.70
N ASN A 500 7.75 -27.37 4.24
CA ASN A 500 8.96 -27.02 3.51
C ASN A 500 9.74 -28.27 3.12
N ASP A 501 9.87 -29.22 4.05
CA ASP A 501 10.39 -30.57 3.87
C ASP A 501 9.73 -31.30 2.68
N ALA A 502 8.38 -31.29 2.63
CA ALA A 502 7.63 -31.87 1.52
C ALA A 502 7.92 -31.18 0.18
N SER A 503 8.13 -29.86 0.20
CA SER A 503 8.48 -29.08 -0.99
C SER A 503 9.86 -29.41 -1.52
N VAL A 504 10.84 -29.62 -0.65
CA VAL A 504 12.20 -30.01 -1.03
C VAL A 504 12.20 -31.44 -1.56
N ALA A 505 11.54 -32.37 -0.88
CA ALA A 505 11.44 -33.76 -1.31
C ALA A 505 10.77 -33.91 -2.69
N LEU A 506 9.69 -33.16 -2.95
CA LEU A 506 9.06 -33.14 -4.28
C LEU A 506 9.97 -32.53 -5.36
N ALA A 507 10.70 -31.45 -5.04
CA ALA A 507 11.61 -30.83 -5.98
C ALA A 507 12.77 -31.76 -6.37
N GLU A 508 13.37 -32.43 -5.38
CA GLU A 508 14.44 -33.44 -5.61
C GLU A 508 13.93 -34.61 -6.46
N HIS A 509 12.75 -35.15 -6.13
CA HIS A 509 12.15 -36.30 -6.83
C HIS A 509 11.81 -35.99 -8.29
N PHE A 510 11.13 -34.87 -8.55
CA PHE A 510 10.72 -34.49 -9.91
C PHE A 510 11.87 -33.86 -10.73
N GLY A 511 12.84 -33.23 -10.07
CA GLY A 511 14.06 -32.76 -10.71
C GLY A 511 14.93 -33.91 -11.24
N ALA A 512 15.11 -34.96 -10.45
CA ALA A 512 15.84 -36.16 -10.87
C ALA A 512 15.20 -36.83 -12.10
N ARG A 513 13.86 -36.87 -12.17
CA ARG A 513 13.13 -37.43 -13.32
C ARG A 513 13.33 -36.65 -14.61
N LYS A 514 13.34 -35.32 -14.56
CA LYS A 514 13.57 -34.49 -15.76
C LYS A 514 14.95 -34.77 -16.36
N LEU A 515 15.97 -34.88 -15.51
CA LEU A 515 17.34 -35.19 -15.94
C LEU A 515 17.47 -36.60 -16.52
N GLN A 516 16.82 -37.60 -15.92
CA GLN A 516 16.81 -38.98 -16.47
C GLN A 516 16.16 -39.08 -17.85
N ALA A 517 15.28 -38.13 -18.23
CA ALA A 517 14.68 -38.06 -19.55
C ALA A 517 15.55 -37.30 -20.58
N GLU A 518 16.54 -36.52 -20.16
CA GLU A 518 17.29 -35.58 -21.00
C GLU A 518 18.79 -35.92 -21.22
N SER A 519 19.53 -36.56 -20.29
CA SER A 519 20.83 -37.28 -20.51
C SER A 519 21.54 -37.72 -19.19
N VAL A 520 22.62 -38.51 -19.29
CA VAL A 520 23.37 -39.22 -18.22
C VAL A 520 24.53 -38.39 -17.63
N ASP A 521 24.32 -37.14 -17.24
CA ASP A 521 25.38 -36.37 -16.55
C ASP A 521 25.28 -36.52 -15.02
N GLN A 522 26.33 -37.09 -14.40
CA GLN A 522 26.35 -37.48 -12.97
C GLN A 522 26.57 -36.28 -12.00
N GLN A 523 26.62 -35.05 -12.52
CA GLN A 523 26.86 -33.82 -11.75
C GLN A 523 25.67 -32.84 -11.69
N ALA A 524 24.48 -33.25 -12.10
CA ALA A 524 23.31 -32.38 -12.13
C ALA A 524 22.63 -32.22 -10.75
N ASP A 525 22.39 -30.98 -10.34
CA ASP A 525 21.67 -30.63 -9.11
C ASP A 525 20.15 -30.72 -9.34
N PHE A 526 19.54 -31.81 -8.84
CA PHE A 526 18.10 -32.11 -8.99
C PHE A 526 17.21 -30.98 -8.48
N TYR A 527 17.62 -30.34 -7.39
CA TYR A 527 16.89 -29.26 -6.75
C TYR A 527 16.87 -28.01 -7.64
N ALA A 528 18.03 -27.66 -8.22
CA ALA A 528 18.16 -26.55 -9.16
C ALA A 528 17.36 -26.77 -10.47
N THR A 529 17.34 -27.99 -11.00
CA THR A 529 16.57 -28.34 -12.20
C THR A 529 15.07 -28.09 -12.01
N PHE A 530 14.52 -28.43 -10.84
CA PHE A 530 13.10 -28.18 -10.56
C PHE A 530 12.79 -26.68 -10.44
N ILE A 531 13.69 -25.90 -9.82
CA ILE A 531 13.54 -24.44 -9.74
C ILE A 531 13.57 -23.79 -11.13
N HIS A 532 14.42 -24.28 -12.05
CA HIS A 532 14.41 -23.84 -13.45
C HIS A 532 13.04 -24.07 -14.10
N GLN A 533 12.46 -25.27 -13.91
CA GLN A 533 11.14 -25.60 -14.41
C GLN A 533 10.04 -24.68 -13.84
N MET A 534 10.10 -24.33 -12.55
CA MET A 534 9.16 -23.38 -11.95
C MET A 534 9.20 -22.01 -12.66
N ASN A 535 10.40 -21.54 -13.02
CA ASN A 535 10.57 -20.27 -13.73
C ASN A 535 10.15 -20.35 -15.20
N GLU A 536 10.40 -21.48 -15.90
CA GLU A 536 9.86 -21.72 -17.25
C GLU A 536 8.33 -21.64 -17.26
N ILE A 537 7.67 -22.23 -16.25
CA ILE A 537 6.22 -22.17 -16.10
C ILE A 537 5.78 -20.73 -15.80
N ALA A 538 6.48 -20.01 -14.93
CA ALA A 538 6.17 -18.60 -14.64
C ALA A 538 6.23 -17.75 -15.91
N GLU A 539 7.26 -17.92 -16.74
CA GLU A 539 7.41 -17.22 -18.02
C GLU A 539 6.28 -17.56 -19.00
N GLN A 540 5.93 -18.85 -19.15
CA GLN A 540 4.83 -19.31 -20.00
C GLN A 540 3.46 -18.73 -19.57
N LEU A 541 3.25 -18.55 -18.27
CA LEU A 541 2.05 -17.92 -17.72
C LEU A 541 2.10 -16.38 -17.80
N GLY A 542 3.20 -15.80 -18.29
CA GLY A 542 3.40 -14.36 -18.38
C GLY A 542 3.54 -13.70 -17.01
N MET A 543 4.07 -14.42 -16.02
CA MET A 543 4.30 -13.93 -14.65
C MET A 543 5.58 -13.08 -14.59
N ARG A 544 5.49 -11.83 -15.07
CA ARG A 544 6.65 -10.96 -15.37
C ARG A 544 7.38 -10.45 -14.13
N GLU A 545 6.73 -10.44 -12.97
CA GLU A 545 7.31 -9.97 -11.72
C GLU A 545 7.70 -11.13 -10.80
N THR A 546 7.64 -12.37 -11.31
CA THR A 546 7.87 -13.58 -10.52
C THR A 546 9.18 -14.27 -10.87
N VAL A 547 10.00 -14.51 -9.85
CA VAL A 547 11.23 -15.30 -9.93
C VAL A 547 11.32 -16.22 -8.72
N TYR A 548 11.40 -17.52 -8.98
CA TYR A 548 11.59 -18.54 -7.96
C TYR A 548 13.08 -18.86 -7.77
N ARG A 549 13.51 -18.96 -6.50
CA ARG A 549 14.87 -19.30 -6.06
C ARG A 549 14.91 -20.59 -5.24
N ASN A 550 13.77 -20.92 -4.65
CA ASN A 550 13.52 -22.16 -3.93
C ASN A 550 12.03 -22.56 -4.10
N PRO A 551 11.65 -23.82 -3.82
CA PRO A 551 10.30 -24.33 -4.02
C PRO A 551 9.39 -24.12 -2.80
N HIS A 552 9.95 -23.77 -1.63
CA HIS A 552 9.20 -23.68 -0.36
C HIS A 552 8.78 -22.25 0.01
N GLY A 553 9.47 -21.23 -0.48
CA GLY A 553 9.17 -19.83 -0.23
C GLY A 553 9.88 -19.19 0.97
N LEU A 554 11.06 -19.67 1.37
CA LEU A 554 11.87 -18.93 2.37
C LEU A 554 12.49 -17.73 1.66
N THR A 555 12.69 -16.64 2.41
CA THR A 555 13.20 -15.38 1.85
C THR A 555 14.62 -15.56 1.34
N GLU A 556 14.83 -15.23 0.07
CA GLU A 556 16.13 -15.17 -0.60
C GLU A 556 16.19 -13.96 -1.54
N ALA A 557 17.40 -13.53 -1.90
CA ALA A 557 17.58 -12.43 -2.84
C ALA A 557 16.91 -12.76 -4.19
N ASP A 558 16.17 -11.79 -4.73
CA ASP A 558 15.38 -11.91 -5.97
C ASP A 558 14.28 -12.99 -5.97
N HIS A 559 13.95 -13.59 -4.83
CA HIS A 559 12.79 -14.48 -4.73
C HIS A 559 11.51 -13.64 -4.61
N LYS A 560 10.94 -13.22 -5.74
CA LYS A 560 9.84 -12.23 -5.80
C LYS A 560 8.64 -12.75 -6.58
N THR A 561 7.48 -12.15 -6.32
CA THR A 561 6.24 -12.29 -7.09
C THR A 561 5.40 -11.02 -6.96
N SER A 562 4.30 -10.91 -7.70
CA SER A 562 3.31 -9.84 -7.57
C SER A 562 1.92 -10.40 -7.30
N ALA A 563 1.01 -9.57 -6.77
CA ALA A 563 -0.37 -10.01 -6.53
C ALA A 563 -1.07 -10.41 -7.85
N ARG A 564 -0.78 -9.70 -8.95
CA ARG A 564 -1.29 -10.00 -10.29
C ARG A 564 -0.74 -11.31 -10.84
N ASP A 565 0.53 -11.61 -10.62
CA ASP A 565 1.11 -12.88 -11.07
C ASP A 565 0.54 -14.07 -10.31
N LEU A 566 0.35 -13.93 -9.00
CA LEU A 566 -0.31 -14.96 -8.20
C LEU A 566 -1.78 -15.18 -8.60
N VAL A 567 -2.49 -14.15 -9.09
CA VAL A 567 -3.82 -14.33 -9.71
C VAL A 567 -3.72 -15.23 -10.95
N LYS A 568 -2.74 -15.02 -11.83
CA LYS A 568 -2.55 -15.86 -13.04
C LYS A 568 -2.32 -17.32 -12.64
N LEU A 569 -1.41 -17.56 -11.70
CA LEU A 569 -1.10 -18.89 -11.20
C LEU A 569 -2.33 -19.54 -10.53
N ALA A 570 -3.04 -18.80 -9.67
CA ALA A 570 -4.25 -19.28 -9.01
C ALA A 570 -5.33 -19.67 -10.04
N THR A 571 -5.52 -18.85 -11.08
CA THR A 571 -6.53 -19.08 -12.12
C THR A 571 -6.26 -20.37 -12.88
N VAL A 572 -5.01 -20.62 -13.29
CA VAL A 572 -4.69 -21.86 -14.02
C VAL A 572 -4.66 -23.08 -13.10
N ALA A 573 -4.15 -22.94 -11.87
CA ALA A 573 -4.10 -24.04 -10.91
C ALA A 573 -5.50 -24.48 -10.48
N LEU A 574 -6.43 -23.54 -10.26
CA LEU A 574 -7.82 -23.83 -9.91
C LEU A 574 -8.61 -24.51 -11.06
N LYS A 575 -8.09 -24.55 -12.29
CA LYS A 575 -8.69 -25.35 -13.37
C LYS A 575 -8.39 -26.84 -13.22
N LEU A 576 -7.34 -27.22 -12.48
CA LEU A 576 -6.99 -28.62 -12.23
C LEU A 576 -7.89 -29.20 -11.11
N PRO A 577 -8.71 -30.24 -11.37
CA PRO A 577 -9.61 -30.79 -10.37
C PRO A 577 -8.90 -31.26 -9.09
N ARG A 578 -7.71 -31.86 -9.24
CA ARG A 578 -6.88 -32.32 -8.12
C ARG A 578 -6.36 -31.16 -7.26
N PHE A 579 -5.92 -30.07 -7.88
CA PHE A 579 -5.50 -28.89 -7.12
C PHE A 579 -6.65 -28.34 -6.29
N ARG A 580 -7.86 -28.21 -6.89
CA ARG A 580 -9.06 -27.77 -6.15
C ARG A 580 -9.40 -28.72 -4.99
N LEU A 581 -9.27 -30.03 -5.18
CA LEU A 581 -9.52 -31.02 -4.14
C LEU A 581 -8.55 -30.83 -2.97
N ILE A 582 -7.24 -30.79 -3.26
CA ILE A 582 -6.19 -30.63 -2.25
C ILE A 582 -6.39 -29.35 -1.45
N VAL A 583 -6.54 -28.20 -2.11
CA VAL A 583 -6.60 -26.92 -1.39
C VAL A 583 -7.92 -26.68 -0.65
N ASN A 584 -8.98 -27.45 -0.95
CA ASN A 584 -10.24 -27.44 -0.20
C ASN A 584 -10.27 -28.45 0.96
N THR A 585 -9.26 -29.31 1.05
CA THR A 585 -9.17 -30.34 2.09
C THR A 585 -8.69 -29.70 3.39
N ARG A 586 -9.46 -29.90 4.48
CA ARG A 586 -9.17 -29.32 5.80
C ARG A 586 -8.24 -30.18 6.64
N GLN A 587 -8.28 -31.49 6.44
CA GLN A 587 -7.42 -32.45 7.11
C GLN A 587 -7.18 -33.64 6.18
N TYR A 588 -6.00 -34.25 6.27
CA TYR A 588 -5.65 -35.43 5.51
C TYR A 588 -4.78 -36.36 6.35
N GLY A 589 -5.17 -37.64 6.42
CA GLY A 589 -4.39 -38.70 7.05
C GLY A 589 -3.70 -39.57 6.01
N THR A 590 -2.48 -40.02 6.29
CA THR A 590 -1.78 -41.05 5.50
C THR A 590 -0.86 -41.90 6.38
N ALA A 591 -0.54 -43.10 5.92
CA ALA A 591 0.55 -43.89 6.47
C ALA A 591 1.89 -43.46 5.83
N VAL A 592 2.96 -43.50 6.62
CA VAL A 592 4.35 -43.33 6.17
C VAL A 592 5.18 -44.53 6.61
N GLN A 593 6.14 -44.92 5.79
CA GLN A 593 7.00 -46.07 6.04
C GLN A 593 8.42 -45.60 6.35
N GLY A 594 9.00 -46.02 7.47
CA GLY A 594 10.37 -45.66 7.84
C GLY A 594 11.43 -46.58 7.24
N ALA A 595 12.66 -46.09 7.14
CA ALA A 595 13.81 -46.84 6.62
C ALA A 595 14.09 -48.15 7.38
N ALA A 596 13.67 -48.26 8.64
CA ALA A 596 13.78 -49.47 9.46
C ALA A 596 12.58 -50.43 9.33
N GLY A 597 11.67 -50.21 8.37
CA GLY A 597 10.53 -51.07 8.09
C GLY A 597 9.30 -50.86 8.97
N TYR A 598 9.29 -49.81 9.80
CA TYR A 598 8.10 -49.44 10.58
C TYR A 598 7.10 -48.65 9.74
N THR A 599 5.83 -48.65 10.15
CA THR A 599 4.79 -47.79 9.59
C THR A 599 4.19 -46.95 10.70
N ARG A 600 3.95 -45.66 10.43
CA ARG A 600 3.19 -44.77 11.32
C ARG A 600 2.21 -43.94 10.53
N ASN A 601 1.11 -43.55 11.16
CA ASN A 601 0.14 -42.64 10.57
C ASN A 601 0.53 -41.19 10.87
N VAL A 602 0.30 -40.30 9.90
CA VAL A 602 0.45 -38.85 10.04
C VAL A 602 -0.86 -38.16 9.69
N LEU A 603 -1.14 -37.07 10.40
CA LEU A 603 -2.29 -36.19 10.18
C LEU A 603 -1.77 -34.82 9.80
N TRP A 604 -2.28 -34.29 8.69
CA TRP A 604 -1.99 -32.95 8.22
C TRP A 604 -3.25 -32.10 8.24
N GLU A 605 -3.15 -30.90 8.80
CA GLU A 605 -4.25 -29.95 8.91
C GLU A 605 -3.99 -28.70 8.08
N ASN A 606 -5.05 -28.15 7.48
CA ASN A 606 -4.94 -27.00 6.62
C ASN A 606 -4.81 -25.70 7.44
N THR A 607 -3.74 -24.96 7.18
CA THR A 607 -3.48 -23.65 7.82
C THR A 607 -4.43 -22.54 7.36
N ASN A 608 -5.22 -22.72 6.29
CA ASN A 608 -6.16 -21.70 5.82
C ASN A 608 -7.47 -21.69 6.64
N GLN A 609 -7.57 -20.72 7.54
CA GLN A 609 -8.73 -20.54 8.42
C GLN A 609 -10.05 -20.24 7.68
N LEU A 610 -10.00 -19.70 6.45
CA LEU A 610 -11.22 -19.42 5.67
C LEU A 610 -12.00 -20.69 5.32
N LEU A 611 -11.36 -21.86 5.25
CA LEU A 611 -12.04 -23.14 4.97
C LEU A 611 -13.05 -23.55 6.05
N GLY A 612 -12.97 -22.92 7.23
CA GLY A 612 -13.93 -23.06 8.31
C GLY A 612 -15.24 -22.30 8.08
N ILE A 613 -15.35 -21.46 7.04
CA ILE A 613 -16.46 -20.55 6.80
C ILE A 613 -17.13 -20.89 5.45
N GLN A 614 -18.46 -20.91 5.39
CA GLN A 614 -19.20 -21.13 4.15
C GLN A 614 -18.89 -20.04 3.11
N GLY A 615 -18.75 -20.42 1.84
CA GLY A 615 -18.47 -19.51 0.73
C GLY A 615 -16.98 -19.40 0.37
N TYR A 616 -16.03 -19.83 1.21
CA TYR A 616 -14.60 -19.81 0.87
C TYR A 616 -14.05 -21.16 0.43
N LYS A 617 -13.05 -21.11 -0.45
CA LYS A 617 -12.35 -22.22 -1.08
C LYS A 617 -10.84 -21.96 -1.00
N GLY A 618 -10.08 -22.87 -0.41
CA GLY A 618 -8.79 -22.57 0.25
C GLY A 618 -7.75 -21.80 -0.57
N VAL A 619 -6.86 -22.51 -1.26
CA VAL A 619 -5.62 -22.04 -1.94
C VAL A 619 -4.37 -22.06 -1.05
N LYS A 620 -3.78 -20.93 -0.60
CA LYS A 620 -2.48 -20.99 0.10
C LYS A 620 -2.16 -19.77 0.97
N THR A 621 -1.78 -20.05 2.22
CA THR A 621 -1.18 -19.12 3.17
C THR A 621 0.35 -19.03 3.00
N GLY A 622 0.97 -17.91 3.37
CA GLY A 622 2.43 -17.82 3.47
C GLY A 622 2.90 -16.73 4.42
N THR A 623 3.96 -16.96 5.20
CA THR A 623 4.54 -15.94 6.07
C THR A 623 6.06 -16.07 6.16
N THR A 624 6.75 -14.96 6.01
CA THR A 624 8.13 -14.78 6.44
C THR A 624 8.29 -13.37 7.01
N ARG A 625 9.38 -13.10 7.74
CA ARG A 625 9.64 -11.76 8.29
C ARG A 625 9.70 -10.69 7.20
N ALA A 626 10.27 -11.00 6.04
CA ALA A 626 10.39 -10.07 4.92
C ALA A 626 9.09 -9.95 4.10
N ALA A 627 8.35 -11.04 3.91
CA ALA A 627 7.12 -11.05 3.14
C ALA A 627 5.91 -10.46 3.88
N GLY A 628 5.94 -10.46 5.22
CA GLY A 628 4.74 -10.28 6.03
C GLY A 628 3.80 -11.48 5.88
N ALA A 629 2.51 -11.29 6.16
CA ALA A 629 1.51 -12.34 6.02
C ALA A 629 0.81 -12.28 4.64
N CYS A 630 0.93 -13.36 3.87
CA CYS A 630 0.37 -13.50 2.54
C CYS A 630 -0.77 -14.53 2.52
N LEU A 631 -1.75 -14.32 1.66
CA LEU A 631 -2.85 -15.24 1.40
C LEU A 631 -3.28 -15.14 -0.06
N VAL A 632 -3.24 -16.26 -0.78
CA VAL A 632 -4.04 -16.45 -1.98
C VAL A 632 -5.26 -17.25 -1.56
N SER A 633 -6.45 -16.79 -1.94
CA SER A 633 -7.71 -17.43 -1.59
C SER A 633 -8.71 -17.40 -2.74
N CYS A 634 -9.67 -18.32 -2.70
CA CYS A 634 -10.81 -18.37 -3.61
C CYS A 634 -12.12 -18.30 -2.80
N GLY A 635 -13.16 -17.68 -3.35
CA GLY A 635 -14.46 -17.54 -2.68
C GLY A 635 -15.59 -17.51 -3.69
N GLU A 636 -16.74 -18.05 -3.32
CA GLU A 636 -17.94 -18.08 -4.15
C GLU A 636 -19.13 -17.55 -3.37
N ARG A 637 -19.90 -16.66 -4.02
CA ARG A 637 -21.20 -16.20 -3.55
C ARG A 637 -22.12 -15.98 -4.74
N ASN A 638 -23.38 -16.42 -4.63
CA ASN A 638 -24.40 -16.24 -5.67
C ASN A 638 -23.95 -16.70 -7.08
N GLY A 639 -23.18 -17.81 -7.16
CA GLY A 639 -22.64 -18.35 -8.41
C GLY A 639 -21.47 -17.55 -9.02
N ARG A 640 -20.98 -16.50 -8.35
CA ARG A 640 -19.77 -15.75 -8.74
C ARG A 640 -18.58 -16.18 -7.90
N GLU A 641 -17.55 -16.69 -8.57
CA GLU A 641 -16.32 -17.14 -7.95
C GLU A 641 -15.19 -16.14 -8.19
N LEU A 642 -14.53 -15.71 -7.11
CA LEU A 642 -13.47 -14.70 -7.12
C LEU A 642 -12.19 -15.25 -6.49
N VAL A 643 -11.05 -14.88 -7.06
CA VAL A 643 -9.72 -15.04 -6.43
C VAL A 643 -9.34 -13.72 -5.77
N VAL A 644 -8.89 -13.80 -4.53
CA VAL A 644 -8.31 -12.67 -3.79
C VAL A 644 -6.89 -13.01 -3.37
N VAL A 645 -5.96 -12.15 -3.77
CA VAL A 645 -4.55 -12.22 -3.38
C VAL A 645 -4.23 -11.07 -2.44
N VAL A 646 -3.62 -11.37 -1.31
CA VAL A 646 -3.16 -10.46 -0.27
C VAL A 646 -1.68 -10.73 -0.03
N LEU A 647 -0.83 -9.71 -0.18
CA LEU A 647 0.61 -9.78 0.06
C LEU A 647 1.03 -8.75 1.12
N GLY A 648 1.75 -9.21 2.14
CA GLY A 648 2.31 -8.34 3.17
C GLY A 648 1.28 -7.73 4.13
N ALA A 649 0.27 -8.51 4.57
CA ALA A 649 -0.58 -8.13 5.70
C ALA A 649 0.23 -8.06 7.00
N THR A 650 -0.23 -7.23 7.95
CA THR A 650 0.51 -6.85 9.16
C THR A 650 0.69 -8.00 10.16
N SER A 651 -0.18 -9.02 10.11
CA SER A 651 -0.10 -10.19 10.97
C SER A 651 -0.73 -11.43 10.33
N GLY A 652 -0.51 -12.58 10.94
CA GLY A 652 -1.11 -13.84 10.51
C GLY A 652 -2.63 -13.80 10.46
N ASP A 653 -3.27 -13.13 11.41
CA ASP A 653 -4.73 -12.97 11.46
C ASP A 653 -5.23 -11.88 10.52
N ALA A 654 -4.47 -10.79 10.36
CA ALA A 654 -4.82 -9.66 9.51
C ALA A 654 -5.01 -10.09 8.05
N ARG A 655 -4.26 -11.07 7.55
CA ARG A 655 -4.44 -11.58 6.17
C ARG A 655 -5.86 -12.08 5.92
N TYR A 656 -6.50 -12.70 6.92
CA TYR A 656 -7.84 -13.25 6.78
C TYR A 656 -8.88 -12.14 6.87
N VAL A 657 -8.65 -11.12 7.71
CA VAL A 657 -9.47 -9.91 7.76
C VAL A 657 -9.41 -9.17 6.43
N ASP A 658 -8.20 -8.93 5.91
CA ASP A 658 -7.97 -8.26 4.62
C ASP A 658 -8.67 -8.99 3.47
N SER A 659 -8.46 -10.31 3.35
CA SER A 659 -9.15 -11.09 2.31
C SER A 659 -10.66 -11.04 2.45
N ARG A 660 -11.21 -11.19 3.67
CA ARG A 660 -12.67 -11.12 3.91
C ARG A 660 -13.24 -9.75 3.56
N ASN A 661 -12.56 -8.65 3.92
CA ASN A 661 -12.98 -7.30 3.57
C ASN A 661 -13.01 -7.09 2.05
N LEU A 662 -11.97 -7.54 1.35
CA LEU A 662 -11.90 -7.47 -0.12
C LEU A 662 -13.02 -8.28 -0.78
N TYR A 663 -13.31 -9.49 -0.29
CA TYR A 663 -14.42 -10.30 -0.79
C TYR A 663 -15.78 -9.63 -0.60
N ARG A 664 -16.06 -9.14 0.61
CA ARG A 664 -17.34 -8.47 0.91
C ARG A 664 -17.53 -7.22 0.06
N TRP A 665 -16.47 -6.41 -0.04
CA TRP A 665 -16.47 -5.23 -0.88
C TRP A 665 -16.72 -5.59 -2.35
N ALA A 666 -15.97 -6.55 -2.90
CA ALA A 666 -16.10 -6.94 -4.30
C ALA A 666 -17.51 -7.48 -4.63
N TRP A 667 -18.06 -8.38 -3.81
CA TRP A 667 -19.42 -8.88 -4.03
C TRP A 667 -20.47 -7.77 -3.95
N ARG A 668 -20.31 -6.81 -3.03
CA ARG A 668 -21.18 -5.64 -2.95
C ARG A 668 -21.09 -4.75 -4.19
N GLN A 669 -19.87 -4.51 -4.72
CA GLN A 669 -19.69 -3.73 -5.95
C GLN A 669 -20.40 -4.40 -7.13
N ILE A 670 -20.23 -5.72 -7.27
CA ILE A 670 -20.86 -6.53 -8.32
C ILE A 670 -22.39 -6.50 -8.20
N GLU A 671 -22.94 -6.65 -6.99
CA GLU A 671 -24.38 -6.60 -6.74
C GLU A 671 -24.98 -5.20 -7.01
N SER A 672 -24.20 -4.13 -6.84
CA SER A 672 -24.66 -2.75 -7.09
C SER A 672 -24.64 -2.31 -8.56
N GLY A 673 -24.21 -3.17 -9.49
CA GLY A 673 -24.19 -2.87 -10.92
C GLY A 673 -23.06 -1.93 -11.37
N GLN A 674 -22.08 -1.63 -10.50
CA GLN A 674 -20.81 -1.03 -10.89
C GLN A 674 -19.92 -2.08 -11.57
N ALA A 675 -20.25 -2.44 -12.81
CA ALA A 675 -19.37 -3.22 -13.66
C ALA A 675 -18.03 -2.48 -13.85
N SER A 676 -16.91 -3.19 -13.71
CA SER A 676 -15.58 -2.65 -13.92
C SER A 676 -15.47 -1.98 -15.29
N LYS A 677 -15.00 -0.73 -15.32
CA LYS A 677 -14.44 -0.16 -16.55
C LYS A 677 -13.33 -1.11 -17.03
N PRO A 678 -13.25 -1.44 -18.33
CA PRO A 678 -12.20 -2.31 -18.86
C PRO A 678 -10.82 -1.76 -18.47
N ALA A 679 -9.86 -2.67 -18.27
CA ALA A 679 -8.49 -2.30 -17.92
C ALA A 679 -7.94 -1.29 -18.94
N ARG A 680 -7.64 -0.08 -18.48
CA ARG A 680 -7.08 1.03 -19.28
C ARG A 680 -5.67 0.68 -19.77
N SER A 681 -5.57 -0.03 -20.89
CA SER A 681 -4.30 -0.40 -21.51
C SER A 681 -3.68 0.79 -22.24
N ARG A 682 -2.35 0.82 -22.35
CA ARG A 682 -1.63 1.81 -23.16
C ARG A 682 -2.10 1.75 -24.62
N VAL A 683 -2.51 2.88 -25.17
CA VAL A 683 -3.05 3.00 -26.53
C VAL A 683 -1.92 3.00 -27.55
N GLN A 684 -1.99 2.13 -28.56
CA GLN A 684 -1.02 2.04 -29.66
C GLN A 684 -1.71 2.34 -30.99
N VAL A 685 -1.21 3.35 -31.72
CA VAL A 685 -1.83 3.80 -32.98
C VAL A 685 -1.60 2.78 -34.08
N SER A 686 -2.69 2.20 -34.59
CA SER A 686 -2.70 1.35 -35.79
C SER A 686 -2.60 2.16 -37.07
N ASP A 687 -2.27 1.51 -38.18
CA ASP A 687 -2.26 2.16 -39.49
C ASP A 687 -3.66 2.58 -39.95
N GLU A 688 -4.71 1.88 -39.50
CA GLU A 688 -6.11 2.28 -39.73
C GLU A 688 -6.41 3.60 -39.02
N ALA A 689 -6.10 3.68 -37.73
CA ALA A 689 -6.27 4.90 -36.95
C ALA A 689 -5.49 6.07 -37.56
N ARG A 690 -4.24 5.84 -37.99
CA ARG A 690 -3.41 6.86 -38.63
C ARG A 690 -4.05 7.40 -39.92
N ARG A 691 -4.46 6.52 -40.84
CA ARG A 691 -5.13 6.93 -42.10
C ARG A 691 -6.44 7.67 -41.84
N LEU A 692 -7.23 7.19 -40.87
CA LEU A 692 -8.48 7.84 -40.50
C LEU A 692 -8.22 9.25 -39.94
N HIS A 693 -7.25 9.37 -39.03
CA HIS A 693 -6.85 10.63 -38.43
C HIS A 693 -6.35 11.64 -39.49
N GLU A 694 -5.46 11.21 -40.39
CA GLU A 694 -4.96 12.02 -41.51
C GLU A 694 -6.10 12.48 -42.44
N SER A 695 -7.16 11.69 -42.60
CA SER A 695 -8.34 12.06 -43.41
C SER A 695 -9.29 13.04 -42.70
N ALA A 696 -9.23 13.14 -41.38
CA ALA A 696 -10.13 13.98 -40.59
C ALA A 696 -9.66 15.45 -40.56
N MET A 697 -10.59 16.38 -40.30
CA MET A 697 -10.27 17.79 -40.06
C MET A 697 -9.95 17.97 -38.58
N LEU A 698 -8.74 17.64 -38.10
CA LEU A 698 -8.40 17.93 -36.71
C LEU A 698 -8.38 19.45 -36.50
N PHE A 699 -9.36 19.92 -35.75
CA PHE A 699 -9.57 21.31 -35.36
C PHE A 699 -9.53 21.37 -33.83
N ASP A 700 -8.46 21.94 -33.29
CA ASP A 700 -8.34 22.21 -31.85
C ASP A 700 -8.91 23.59 -31.49
N GLY A 701 -9.80 23.59 -30.50
CA GLY A 701 -10.58 24.74 -30.03
C GLY A 701 -9.80 25.76 -29.20
N HIS A 702 -8.68 25.38 -28.60
CA HIS A 702 -7.96 26.26 -27.68
C HIS A 702 -6.49 25.86 -27.48
N ASN A 703 -5.57 26.81 -27.72
CA ASN A 703 -4.12 26.65 -27.49
C ASN A 703 -3.48 28.01 -27.16
N ASP A 704 -2.72 28.06 -26.07
CA ASP A 704 -2.15 29.26 -25.45
C ASP A 704 -0.70 29.58 -25.83
N LEU A 705 -0.19 28.98 -26.92
CA LEU A 705 1.16 29.25 -27.41
C LEU A 705 1.53 30.76 -27.41
N PRO A 706 0.64 31.71 -27.82
CA PRO A 706 0.94 33.14 -27.74
C PRO A 706 1.22 33.65 -26.32
N TRP A 707 0.44 33.23 -25.32
CA TRP A 707 0.65 33.67 -23.93
C TRP A 707 1.92 33.08 -23.33
N GLN A 708 2.20 31.81 -23.63
CA GLN A 708 3.40 31.14 -23.13
C GLN A 708 4.69 31.80 -23.64
N PHE A 709 4.70 32.30 -24.88
CA PHE A 709 5.78 33.12 -25.43
C PHE A 709 6.01 34.41 -24.65
N ARG A 710 4.92 35.07 -24.23
CA ARG A 710 4.97 36.28 -23.42
C ARG A 710 5.58 36.00 -22.04
N GLN A 711 5.17 34.91 -21.37
CA GLN A 711 5.71 34.53 -20.06
C GLN A 711 7.21 34.26 -20.07
N LEU A 712 7.75 33.73 -21.17
CA LEU A 712 9.19 33.50 -21.34
C LEU A 712 10.00 34.79 -21.57
N GLY A 713 9.36 35.97 -21.57
CA GLY A 713 10.01 37.28 -21.78
C GLY A 713 10.45 37.51 -23.22
N MET A 714 9.84 36.79 -24.17
CA MET A 714 10.23 36.74 -25.57
C MET A 714 9.01 36.97 -26.48
N PRO A 715 8.43 38.18 -26.54
CA PRO A 715 7.25 38.48 -27.35
C PRO A 715 7.61 38.62 -28.85
N SER A 716 8.41 37.70 -29.38
CA SER A 716 8.77 37.63 -30.80
C SER A 716 9.27 36.23 -31.15
N PHE A 717 8.82 35.73 -32.31
CA PHE A 717 9.29 34.49 -32.93
C PHE A 717 10.75 34.58 -33.45
N ASP A 718 11.40 35.74 -33.36
CA ASP A 718 12.84 35.87 -33.63
C ASP A 718 13.71 35.22 -32.54
N LYS A 719 13.15 35.09 -31.33
CA LYS A 719 13.88 34.56 -30.17
C LYS A 719 13.61 33.08 -29.92
N VAL A 720 12.42 32.60 -30.28
CA VAL A 720 12.01 31.20 -30.18
C VAL A 720 11.47 30.76 -31.53
N ASP A 721 12.20 29.87 -32.19
CA ASP A 721 11.84 29.37 -33.50
C ASP A 721 11.02 28.07 -33.40
N ILE A 722 9.70 28.16 -33.53
CA ILE A 722 8.81 27.00 -33.48
C ILE A 722 8.91 26.09 -34.71
N SER A 723 9.71 26.43 -35.73
CA SER A 723 10.06 25.48 -36.79
C SER A 723 10.97 24.35 -36.30
N LEU A 724 11.60 24.55 -35.14
CA LEU A 724 12.45 23.59 -34.44
C LEU A 724 11.71 23.00 -33.22
N PRO A 725 12.09 21.78 -32.77
CA PRO A 725 11.51 21.18 -31.57
C PRO A 725 11.64 22.07 -30.32
N GLN A 726 10.54 22.26 -29.60
CA GLN A 726 10.45 23.07 -28.39
C GLN A 726 10.11 22.21 -27.17
N PRO A 727 11.09 21.53 -26.53
CA PRO A 727 10.82 20.53 -25.48
C PRO A 727 10.21 21.09 -24.19
N LYS A 728 10.14 22.43 -24.05
CA LYS A 728 9.52 23.12 -22.91
C LYS A 728 8.09 23.60 -23.19
N LEU A 729 7.64 23.45 -24.43
CA LEU A 729 6.30 23.82 -24.89
C LEU A 729 5.55 22.56 -25.30
N HIS A 730 4.23 22.64 -25.29
CA HIS A 730 3.38 21.62 -25.89
C HIS A 730 3.36 21.76 -27.43
N THR A 731 3.68 22.93 -27.97
CA THR A 731 3.50 23.21 -29.40
C THR A 731 4.80 23.59 -30.12
N ASP A 732 5.04 22.93 -31.26
CA ASP A 732 5.97 23.36 -32.32
C ASP A 732 5.50 22.80 -33.67
N ILE A 733 6.04 23.33 -34.78
CA ILE A 733 5.63 22.96 -36.15
C ILE A 733 5.85 21.47 -36.44
N PRO A 734 7.00 20.85 -36.11
CA PRO A 734 7.18 19.41 -36.30
C PRO A 734 6.08 18.58 -35.60
N ARG A 735 5.76 18.90 -34.34
CA ARG A 735 4.74 18.18 -33.57
C ARG A 735 3.32 18.47 -34.07
N LEU A 736 3.00 19.70 -34.47
CA LEU A 736 1.70 20.04 -35.09
C LEU A 736 1.46 19.21 -36.35
N LYS A 737 2.48 19.08 -37.21
CA LYS A 737 2.41 18.25 -38.42
C LYS A 737 2.26 16.76 -38.07
N GLN A 738 3.04 16.26 -37.10
CA GLN A 738 2.94 14.87 -36.65
C GLN A 738 1.57 14.54 -36.03
N GLY A 739 0.99 15.49 -35.31
CA GLY A 739 -0.33 15.38 -34.72
C GLY A 739 -1.47 15.59 -35.72
N GLY A 740 -1.19 15.96 -36.96
CA GLY A 740 -2.20 16.13 -38.00
C GLY A 740 -3.14 17.33 -37.80
N VAL A 741 -2.73 18.35 -37.04
CA VAL A 741 -3.54 19.56 -36.82
C VAL A 741 -3.75 20.29 -38.14
N LYS A 742 -5.00 20.62 -38.48
CA LYS A 742 -5.36 21.31 -39.74
C LYS A 742 -5.99 22.68 -39.50
N ALA A 743 -6.61 22.87 -38.35
CA ALA A 743 -7.11 24.15 -37.90
C ALA A 743 -6.86 24.32 -36.39
N GLN A 744 -6.54 25.54 -35.98
CA GLN A 744 -6.28 25.87 -34.59
C GLN A 744 -6.89 27.23 -34.28
N PHE A 745 -7.65 27.31 -33.19
CA PHE A 745 -7.86 28.57 -32.51
C PHE A 745 -6.68 28.86 -31.59
N TRP A 746 -5.95 29.92 -31.90
CA TRP A 746 -4.91 30.47 -31.04
C TRP A 746 -5.54 31.43 -30.04
N SER A 747 -5.40 31.11 -28.75
CA SER A 747 -5.89 31.95 -27.68
C SER A 747 -5.06 33.24 -27.63
N VAL A 748 -5.76 34.38 -27.57
CA VAL A 748 -5.17 35.68 -27.23
C VAL A 748 -5.54 36.05 -25.79
N TYR A 749 -5.46 35.06 -24.90
CA TYR A 749 -5.65 35.19 -23.46
C TYR A 749 -4.86 36.35 -22.87
N VAL A 750 -5.50 37.04 -21.92
CA VAL A 750 -4.87 38.02 -21.03
C VAL A 750 -5.39 37.82 -19.60
N PRO A 751 -4.54 37.91 -18.57
CA PRO A 751 -4.96 37.83 -17.18
C PRO A 751 -5.99 38.89 -16.83
N VAL A 752 -6.92 38.54 -15.93
CA VAL A 752 -8.00 39.43 -15.50
C VAL A 752 -7.47 40.67 -14.77
N GLU A 753 -6.31 40.56 -14.13
CA GLU A 753 -5.61 41.64 -13.43
C GLU A 753 -5.15 42.76 -14.38
N GLU A 754 -4.97 42.48 -15.68
CA GLU A 754 -4.70 43.53 -16.68
C GLU A 754 -5.93 44.42 -16.91
N GLY A 755 -7.13 43.88 -16.72
CA GLY A 755 -8.39 44.63 -16.80
C GLY A 755 -8.51 45.66 -15.67
N GLU A 756 -8.15 45.26 -14.44
CA GLU A 756 -8.12 46.14 -13.27
C GLU A 756 -7.16 47.33 -13.46
N GLN A 757 -6.13 47.15 -14.29
CA GLN A 757 -5.11 48.15 -14.60
C GLN A 757 -5.44 48.97 -15.86
N GLY A 758 -6.56 48.69 -16.55
CA GLY A 758 -6.93 49.35 -17.80
C GLY A 758 -5.99 49.04 -18.97
N ARG A 759 -5.39 47.84 -18.99
CA ARG A 759 -4.41 47.40 -20.00
C ARG A 759 -4.85 46.12 -20.74
N ALA A 760 -6.03 45.58 -20.43
CA ALA A 760 -6.53 44.35 -21.04
C ALA A 760 -6.65 44.47 -22.57
N LEU A 761 -7.24 45.57 -23.07
CA LEU A 761 -7.37 45.78 -24.52
C LEU A 761 -6.00 45.88 -25.20
N LEU A 762 -5.08 46.68 -24.65
CA LEU A 762 -3.73 46.84 -25.19
C LEU A 762 -3.03 45.48 -25.30
N THR A 763 -3.05 44.71 -24.21
CA THR A 763 -2.41 43.38 -24.16
C THR A 763 -3.06 42.42 -25.15
N THR A 764 -4.39 42.47 -25.29
CA THR A 764 -5.13 41.64 -26.27
C THR A 764 -4.70 41.95 -27.70
N LEU A 765 -4.56 43.24 -28.04
CA LEU A 765 -4.09 43.66 -29.36
C LEU A 765 -2.64 43.22 -29.64
N GLU A 766 -1.77 43.25 -28.63
CA GLU A 766 -0.40 42.71 -28.73
C GLU A 766 -0.42 41.20 -28.99
N GLN A 767 -1.27 40.44 -28.29
CA GLN A 767 -1.42 38.99 -28.51
C GLN A 767 -1.97 38.67 -29.92
N ILE A 768 -2.95 39.44 -30.41
CA ILE A 768 -3.44 39.34 -31.80
C ILE A 768 -2.31 39.59 -32.80
N GLN A 769 -1.51 40.61 -32.55
CA GLN A 769 -0.37 40.95 -33.40
C GLN A 769 0.68 39.84 -33.39
N LEU A 770 0.94 39.22 -32.24
CA LEU A 770 1.85 38.08 -32.12
C LEU A 770 1.39 36.88 -32.97
N VAL A 771 0.09 36.56 -32.97
CA VAL A 771 -0.45 35.50 -33.86
C VAL A 771 -0.26 35.85 -35.34
N LYS A 772 -0.48 37.11 -35.73
CA LYS A 772 -0.25 37.56 -37.12
C LYS A 772 1.23 37.48 -37.51
N GLU A 773 2.13 37.81 -36.59
CA GLU A 773 3.58 37.67 -36.79
C GLU A 773 3.98 36.21 -36.94
N MET A 774 3.39 35.30 -36.17
CA MET A 774 3.59 33.86 -36.35
C MET A 774 3.23 33.41 -37.76
N VAL A 775 2.05 33.80 -38.24
CA VAL A 775 1.56 33.46 -39.58
C VAL A 775 2.49 34.05 -40.65
N ALA A 776 2.90 35.31 -40.51
CA ALA A 776 3.82 35.96 -41.44
C ALA A 776 5.22 35.34 -41.43
N ARG A 777 5.69 34.85 -40.28
CA ARG A 777 7.01 34.24 -40.12
C ARG A 777 7.11 32.85 -40.73
N TYR A 778 6.01 32.09 -40.69
CA TYR A 778 5.95 30.70 -41.16
C TYR A 778 4.83 30.49 -42.21
N PRO A 779 4.87 31.21 -43.34
CA PRO A 779 3.79 31.23 -44.33
C PRO A 779 3.60 29.90 -45.08
N GLU A 780 4.62 29.04 -45.05
CA GLU A 780 4.55 27.67 -45.59
C GLU A 780 3.81 26.70 -44.65
N THR A 781 3.55 27.09 -43.40
CA THR A 781 2.89 26.25 -42.40
C THR A 781 1.55 26.83 -41.98
N PHE A 782 1.44 28.13 -41.79
CA PHE A 782 0.22 28.77 -41.29
C PHE A 782 -0.36 29.75 -42.30
N GLU A 783 -1.68 29.90 -42.24
CA GLU A 783 -2.39 30.99 -42.91
C GLU A 783 -3.57 31.44 -42.02
N LEU A 784 -3.82 32.75 -41.93
CA LEU A 784 -4.90 33.30 -41.12
C LEU A 784 -6.25 32.96 -41.76
N ALA A 785 -7.15 32.33 -41.01
CA ALA A 785 -8.49 31.99 -41.44
C ALA A 785 -9.52 32.87 -40.72
N LEU A 786 -10.43 33.46 -41.49
CA LEU A 786 -11.47 34.35 -40.99
C LEU A 786 -12.88 33.80 -41.24
N THR A 787 -13.00 32.74 -42.04
CA THR A 787 -14.27 32.12 -42.39
C THR A 787 -14.10 30.61 -42.52
N THR A 788 -15.20 29.87 -42.51
CA THR A 788 -15.22 28.43 -42.83
C THR A 788 -14.61 28.13 -44.19
N LYS A 789 -14.89 28.96 -45.19
CA LYS A 789 -14.30 28.85 -46.53
C LYS A 789 -12.78 29.03 -46.52
N ASP A 790 -12.25 29.90 -45.66
CA ASP A 790 -10.80 30.04 -45.50
C ASP A 790 -10.21 28.75 -44.91
N VAL A 791 -10.84 28.18 -43.88
CA VAL A 791 -10.36 26.92 -43.27
C VAL A 791 -10.31 25.80 -44.30
N GLU A 792 -11.39 25.61 -45.07
CA GLU A 792 -11.45 24.60 -46.14
C GLU A 792 -10.33 24.83 -47.19
N ARG A 793 -10.23 26.06 -47.71
CA ARG A 793 -9.22 26.44 -48.72
C ARG A 793 -7.79 26.27 -48.22
N ILE A 794 -7.49 26.66 -47.00
CA ILE A 794 -6.13 26.59 -46.41
C ILE A 794 -5.74 25.12 -46.23
N GLN A 795 -6.67 24.29 -45.76
CA GLN A 795 -6.44 22.86 -45.55
C GLN A 795 -6.12 22.13 -46.86
N GLU A 796 -6.71 22.52 -48.00
CA GLU A 796 -6.39 21.97 -49.32
C GLU A 796 -4.92 22.22 -49.74
N THR A 797 -4.31 23.29 -49.22
CA THR A 797 -2.89 23.61 -49.48
C THR A 797 -1.91 22.89 -48.55
N GLY A 798 -2.41 22.12 -47.57
CA GLY A 798 -1.58 21.43 -46.58
C GLY A 798 -1.05 22.32 -45.44
N LYS A 799 -1.52 23.56 -45.36
CA LYS A 799 -1.24 24.50 -44.26
C LYS A 799 -2.25 24.33 -43.12
N ILE A 800 -1.92 24.90 -41.97
CA ILE A 800 -2.77 24.97 -40.78
C ILE A 800 -3.55 26.29 -40.80
N ALA A 801 -4.87 26.20 -40.86
CA ALA A 801 -5.77 27.34 -40.73
C ALA A 801 -5.68 27.89 -39.30
N SER A 802 -5.18 29.12 -39.17
CA SER A 802 -4.96 29.78 -37.89
C SER A 802 -6.07 30.79 -37.63
N LEU A 803 -6.88 30.54 -36.62
CA LEU A 803 -7.95 31.43 -36.17
C LEU A 803 -7.57 32.04 -34.81
N ILE A 804 -8.24 33.13 -34.45
CA ILE A 804 -7.96 33.87 -33.21
C ILE A 804 -9.17 33.78 -32.27
N GLY A 805 -8.92 33.44 -31.01
CA GLY A 805 -9.93 33.37 -29.95
C GLY A 805 -9.61 34.30 -28.79
N VAL A 806 -10.52 35.18 -28.42
CA VAL A 806 -10.35 36.07 -27.25
C VAL A 806 -10.84 35.34 -26.01
N GLU A 807 -10.01 35.21 -24.99
CA GLU A 807 -10.38 34.49 -23.77
C GLU A 807 -10.64 35.46 -22.62
N GLY A 808 -11.90 35.84 -22.47
CA GLY A 808 -12.41 36.67 -21.38
C GLY A 808 -13.02 37.99 -21.86
N GLY A 809 -14.18 38.32 -21.30
CA GLY A 809 -14.91 39.53 -21.62
C GLY A 809 -14.28 40.83 -21.11
N HIS A 810 -13.33 40.76 -20.17
CA HIS A 810 -12.60 41.95 -19.70
C HIS A 810 -11.78 42.61 -20.83
N CYS A 811 -11.44 41.85 -21.88
CA CYS A 811 -10.73 42.34 -23.08
C CYS A 811 -11.51 43.39 -23.88
N ILE A 812 -12.84 43.47 -23.71
CA ILE A 812 -13.66 44.49 -24.39
C ILE A 812 -13.87 45.76 -23.56
N GLU A 813 -13.39 45.78 -22.30
CA GLU A 813 -13.48 46.93 -21.40
C GLU A 813 -14.89 47.56 -21.39
N ASN A 814 -15.92 46.70 -21.27
CA ASN A 814 -17.34 47.06 -21.26
C ASN A 814 -17.80 47.85 -22.51
N SER A 815 -17.20 47.59 -23.68
CA SER A 815 -17.51 48.30 -24.93
C SER A 815 -17.81 47.37 -26.10
N LEU A 816 -19.05 47.43 -26.60
CA LEU A 816 -19.43 46.76 -27.85
C LEU A 816 -18.62 47.26 -29.05
N ASN A 817 -18.10 48.49 -29.00
CA ASN A 817 -17.26 48.99 -30.08
C ASN A 817 -15.86 48.36 -30.09
N VAL A 818 -15.33 48.03 -28.91
CA VAL A 818 -14.09 47.28 -28.79
C VAL A 818 -14.28 45.85 -29.27
N LEU A 819 -15.40 45.20 -28.91
CA LEU A 819 -15.77 43.88 -29.44
C LEU A 819 -15.75 43.85 -30.98
N ARG A 820 -16.36 44.85 -31.63
CA ARG A 820 -16.31 45.00 -33.10
C ARG A 820 -14.89 45.17 -33.63
N GLN A 821 -14.07 45.96 -32.97
CA GLN A 821 -12.67 46.16 -33.37
C GLN A 821 -11.84 44.88 -33.25
N LEU A 822 -12.04 44.10 -32.18
CA LEU A 822 -11.38 42.79 -32.03
C LEU A 822 -11.82 41.81 -33.13
N TYR A 823 -13.11 41.79 -33.48
CA TYR A 823 -13.60 41.02 -34.63
C TYR A 823 -12.94 41.44 -35.95
N SER A 824 -12.87 42.75 -36.22
CA SER A 824 -12.18 43.31 -37.39
C SER A 824 -10.68 43.03 -37.38
N ALA A 825 -10.07 42.93 -36.21
CA ALA A 825 -8.67 42.56 -36.05
C ALA A 825 -8.41 41.07 -36.32
N GLY A 826 -9.45 40.23 -36.37
CA GLY A 826 -9.37 38.83 -36.77
C GLY A 826 -9.96 37.83 -35.76
N ALA A 827 -10.40 38.28 -34.58
CA ALA A 827 -10.99 37.39 -33.57
C ALA A 827 -12.29 36.75 -34.08
N ARG A 828 -12.50 35.47 -33.79
CA ARG A 828 -13.66 34.68 -34.24
C ARG A 828 -14.43 33.98 -33.14
N TYR A 829 -13.90 33.93 -31.92
CA TYR A 829 -14.72 33.72 -30.72
C TYR A 829 -14.31 34.69 -29.61
N MET A 830 -15.20 34.84 -28.63
CA MET A 830 -14.84 35.39 -27.32
C MET A 830 -15.44 34.55 -26.19
N THR A 831 -14.60 34.15 -25.23
CA THR A 831 -15.03 33.55 -23.96
C THR A 831 -15.60 34.65 -23.07
N LEU A 832 -16.83 34.49 -22.57
CA LEU A 832 -17.51 35.61 -21.87
C LEU A 832 -16.82 36.01 -20.56
N THR A 833 -16.21 35.06 -19.85
CA THR A 833 -15.39 35.31 -18.66
C THR A 833 -14.10 34.49 -18.72
N HIS A 834 -13.14 34.78 -17.84
CA HIS A 834 -12.07 33.85 -17.49
C HIS A 834 -12.29 33.42 -16.02
N SER A 835 -11.28 33.48 -15.16
CA SER A 835 -11.34 33.01 -13.77
C SER A 835 -12.11 33.92 -12.79
N SER A 836 -12.55 35.12 -13.20
CA SER A 836 -13.23 36.11 -12.35
C SER A 836 -14.57 36.56 -12.90
N THR A 837 -15.50 36.88 -12.01
CA THR A 837 -16.79 37.50 -12.33
C THR A 837 -16.58 38.95 -12.79
N LEU A 838 -17.22 39.32 -13.90
CA LEU A 838 -17.12 40.65 -14.52
C LEU A 838 -18.37 41.50 -14.19
N ASP A 839 -18.37 42.77 -14.62
CA ASP A 839 -19.51 43.69 -14.45
C ASP A 839 -20.81 43.23 -15.16
N TRP A 840 -20.74 42.19 -16.01
CA TRP A 840 -21.88 41.74 -16.82
C TRP A 840 -22.01 40.23 -17.02
N ALA A 841 -21.09 39.43 -16.47
CA ALA A 841 -21.13 37.98 -16.56
C ALA A 841 -20.43 37.31 -15.37
N ASP A 842 -21.07 36.30 -14.77
CA ASP A 842 -20.51 35.53 -13.66
C ASP A 842 -19.58 34.40 -14.14
N SER A 843 -18.43 34.23 -13.47
CA SER A 843 -17.49 33.12 -13.69
C SER A 843 -17.83 31.89 -12.86
N ALA A 844 -17.43 30.69 -13.31
CA ALA A 844 -17.60 29.45 -12.57
C ALA A 844 -16.68 29.35 -11.34
N THR A 845 -15.61 30.13 -11.30
CA THR A 845 -14.56 30.04 -10.28
C THR A 845 -14.51 31.24 -9.35
N ASP A 846 -15.56 32.07 -9.36
CA ASP A 846 -15.67 33.28 -8.56
C ASP A 846 -17.09 33.43 -7.98
N ALA A 847 -17.26 34.34 -7.04
CA ALA A 847 -18.55 34.61 -6.44
C ALA A 847 -19.52 35.21 -7.49
N PRO A 848 -20.80 34.80 -7.49
CA PRO A 848 -21.81 35.36 -8.39
C PRO A 848 -22.17 36.79 -8.00
N GLN A 849 -22.40 37.64 -9.01
CA GLN A 849 -22.89 39.01 -8.85
C GLN A 849 -24.20 39.28 -9.60
N HIS A 850 -24.43 38.58 -10.72
CA HIS A 850 -25.55 38.85 -11.63
C HIS A 850 -26.55 37.70 -11.71
N ASP A 851 -26.26 36.56 -11.07
CA ASP A 851 -26.94 35.29 -11.25
C ASP A 851 -26.92 34.83 -12.72
N GLY A 852 -25.83 35.10 -13.44
CA GLY A 852 -25.67 34.78 -14.86
C GLY A 852 -25.19 35.95 -15.70
N LEU A 853 -26.00 36.36 -16.69
CA LEU A 853 -25.78 37.57 -17.51
C LEU A 853 -26.72 38.69 -17.08
N ASN A 854 -26.21 39.91 -16.97
CA ASN A 854 -27.07 41.09 -16.88
C ASN A 854 -27.50 41.59 -18.27
N ALA A 855 -28.28 42.67 -18.32
CA ALA A 855 -28.79 43.23 -19.57
C ALA A 855 -27.69 43.57 -20.59
N PHE A 856 -26.56 44.13 -20.15
CA PHE A 856 -25.43 44.41 -21.02
C PHE A 856 -24.75 43.13 -21.51
N GLY A 857 -24.61 42.12 -20.65
CA GLY A 857 -24.11 40.80 -21.03
C GLY A 857 -24.97 40.13 -22.11
N GLU A 858 -26.29 40.27 -22.04
CA GLU A 858 -27.17 39.81 -23.12
C GLU A 858 -26.97 40.61 -24.42
N GLU A 859 -26.71 41.92 -24.35
CA GLU A 859 -26.37 42.74 -25.53
C GLU A 859 -25.03 42.32 -26.16
N VAL A 860 -24.02 41.98 -25.36
CA VAL A 860 -22.75 41.42 -25.83
C VAL A 860 -23.00 40.14 -26.64
N VAL A 861 -23.78 39.19 -26.11
CA VAL A 861 -24.12 37.94 -26.82
C VAL A 861 -24.82 38.22 -28.16
N ARG A 862 -25.77 39.16 -28.19
CA ARG A 862 -26.48 39.55 -29.43
C ARG A 862 -25.55 40.20 -30.44
N GLU A 863 -24.64 41.06 -30.00
CA GLU A 863 -23.66 41.71 -30.89
C GLU A 863 -22.68 40.68 -31.46
N MET A 864 -22.26 39.70 -30.68
CA MET A 864 -21.44 38.58 -31.17
C MET A 864 -22.16 37.79 -32.26
N ASN A 865 -23.44 37.45 -32.06
CA ASN A 865 -24.26 36.80 -33.10
C ASN A 865 -24.36 37.66 -34.37
N ARG A 866 -24.56 38.98 -34.23
CA ARG A 866 -24.65 39.91 -35.37
C ARG A 866 -23.35 39.98 -36.18
N LEU A 867 -22.20 39.90 -35.49
CA LEU A 867 -20.88 39.90 -36.14
C LEU A 867 -20.54 38.56 -36.79
N GLY A 868 -21.12 37.47 -36.32
CA GLY A 868 -20.65 36.11 -36.62
C GLY A 868 -19.45 35.69 -35.76
N MET A 869 -19.26 36.36 -34.61
CA MET A 869 -18.31 35.92 -33.60
C MET A 869 -18.97 34.82 -32.75
N LEU A 870 -18.30 33.69 -32.60
CA LEU A 870 -18.78 32.60 -31.76
C LEU A 870 -18.77 33.03 -30.29
N VAL A 871 -19.90 32.78 -29.62
CA VAL A 871 -20.01 32.91 -28.16
C VAL A 871 -19.36 31.68 -27.55
N ASP A 872 -18.30 31.87 -26.76
CA ASP A 872 -17.67 30.81 -25.98
C ASP A 872 -18.08 30.92 -24.51
N ILE A 873 -18.58 29.82 -23.96
CA ILE A 873 -19.04 29.72 -22.56
C ILE A 873 -18.23 28.70 -21.77
N SER A 874 -16.98 28.44 -22.17
CA SER A 874 -15.96 27.99 -21.24
C SER A 874 -15.78 29.03 -20.11
N HIS A 875 -15.28 28.63 -18.95
CA HIS A 875 -15.08 29.43 -17.74
C HIS A 875 -16.32 29.96 -17.02
N VAL A 876 -17.43 30.23 -17.71
CA VAL A 876 -18.56 30.94 -17.13
C VAL A 876 -19.36 30.11 -16.11
N SER A 877 -20.08 30.78 -15.21
CA SER A 877 -20.97 30.11 -14.24
C SER A 877 -22.09 29.31 -14.94
N VAL A 878 -22.67 28.33 -14.25
CA VAL A 878 -23.79 27.54 -14.81
C VAL A 878 -24.99 28.43 -15.18
N SER A 879 -25.26 29.48 -14.41
CA SER A 879 -26.33 30.43 -14.74
C SER A 879 -25.99 31.23 -16.00
N THR A 880 -24.74 31.67 -16.14
CA THR A 880 -24.25 32.36 -17.34
C THR A 880 -24.34 31.46 -18.58
N MET A 881 -24.01 30.16 -18.45
CA MET A 881 -24.18 29.17 -19.54
C MET A 881 -25.64 29.15 -20.01
N LYS A 882 -26.59 29.07 -19.08
CA LYS A 882 -28.03 29.01 -19.38
C LYS A 882 -28.55 30.29 -20.02
N ASP A 883 -28.11 31.45 -19.55
CA ASP A 883 -28.50 32.73 -20.11
C ASP A 883 -27.94 32.93 -21.53
N ALA A 884 -26.67 32.61 -21.75
CA ALA A 884 -26.07 32.68 -23.08
C ALA A 884 -26.81 31.75 -24.07
N LEU A 885 -27.10 30.51 -23.68
CA LEU A 885 -27.85 29.54 -24.49
C LEU A 885 -29.30 29.99 -24.77
N ARG A 886 -29.92 30.71 -23.83
CA ARG A 886 -31.25 31.30 -24.01
C ARG A 886 -31.24 32.50 -24.96
N VAL A 887 -30.21 33.34 -24.89
CA VAL A 887 -30.12 34.61 -25.65
C VAL A 887 -29.57 34.41 -27.06
N SER A 888 -28.60 33.49 -27.23
CA SER A 888 -27.89 33.33 -28.50
C SER A 888 -28.80 32.77 -29.60
N ARG A 889 -28.74 33.42 -30.77
CA ARG A 889 -29.38 32.95 -32.01
C ARG A 889 -28.48 32.05 -32.85
N ALA A 890 -27.17 32.11 -32.62
CA ALA A 890 -26.20 31.24 -33.27
C ALA A 890 -25.79 30.09 -32.33
N PRO A 891 -25.25 28.99 -32.88
CA PRO A 891 -24.64 27.96 -32.08
C PRO A 891 -23.47 28.49 -31.23
N ILE A 892 -23.42 28.03 -30.00
CA ILE A 892 -22.40 28.37 -29.00
C ILE A 892 -21.30 27.31 -28.99
N ILE A 893 -20.11 27.69 -28.53
CA ILE A 893 -19.03 26.75 -28.23
C ILE A 893 -18.70 26.71 -26.73
N PHE A 894 -18.18 25.58 -26.29
CA PHE A 894 -17.22 25.54 -25.20
C PHE A 894 -15.88 25.24 -25.85
N SER A 895 -14.99 26.23 -25.98
CA SER A 895 -13.68 26.07 -26.63
C SER A 895 -12.77 25.05 -25.92
N HIS A 896 -12.90 24.90 -24.60
CA HIS A 896 -12.18 23.91 -23.79
C HIS A 896 -12.92 23.65 -22.45
N SER A 897 -13.87 22.71 -22.45
CA SER A 897 -14.55 22.26 -21.22
C SER A 897 -14.93 20.78 -21.31
N SER A 898 -14.99 20.10 -20.17
CA SER A 898 -15.27 18.65 -20.09
C SER A 898 -16.58 18.37 -19.35
N ALA A 899 -17.01 17.10 -19.27
CA ALA A 899 -18.28 16.72 -18.62
C ALA A 899 -18.22 16.70 -17.08
N ARG A 900 -19.13 17.42 -16.41
CA ARG A 900 -19.16 17.50 -14.93
C ARG A 900 -19.58 16.20 -14.26
N ALA A 901 -20.44 15.41 -14.90
CA ALA A 901 -20.85 14.11 -14.39
C ALA A 901 -19.71 13.07 -14.36
N VAL A 902 -18.65 13.26 -15.15
CA VAL A 902 -17.47 12.38 -15.16
C VAL A 902 -16.47 12.82 -14.10
N ALA A 903 -16.18 14.12 -14.01
CA ALA A 903 -15.36 14.73 -12.97
C ALA A 903 -16.02 16.03 -12.49
N ASP A 904 -16.42 16.05 -11.21
CA ASP A 904 -17.16 17.17 -10.64
C ASP A 904 -16.25 18.37 -10.39
N HIS A 905 -16.29 19.34 -11.30
CA HIS A 905 -15.51 20.57 -11.25
C HIS A 905 -16.34 21.74 -11.82
N PRO A 906 -16.25 22.96 -11.25
CA PRO A 906 -16.97 24.13 -11.77
C PRO A 906 -16.69 24.45 -13.23
N ARG A 907 -15.45 24.21 -13.70
CA ARG A 907 -15.06 24.37 -15.11
C ARG A 907 -15.70 23.36 -16.07
N ASN A 908 -16.30 22.28 -15.57
CA ASN A 908 -16.94 21.26 -16.38
C ASN A 908 -18.45 21.52 -16.53
N VAL A 909 -19.00 21.04 -17.64
CA VAL A 909 -20.37 21.28 -18.11
C VAL A 909 -21.36 20.29 -17.47
N PRO A 910 -22.41 20.75 -16.77
CA PRO A 910 -23.49 19.92 -16.26
C PRO A 910 -24.36 19.29 -17.36
N ASP A 911 -24.96 18.12 -17.10
CA ASP A 911 -25.76 17.38 -18.08
C ASP A 911 -26.98 18.16 -18.61
N ASP A 912 -27.63 18.97 -17.77
CA ASP A 912 -28.74 19.82 -18.21
C ASP A 912 -28.28 20.91 -19.19
N VAL A 913 -27.06 21.44 -19.00
CA VAL A 913 -26.45 22.37 -19.95
C VAL A 913 -26.01 21.65 -21.22
N LEU A 914 -25.46 20.43 -21.15
CA LEU A 914 -25.13 19.62 -22.32
C LEU A 914 -26.36 19.40 -23.24
N GLN A 915 -27.53 19.16 -22.65
CA GLN A 915 -28.79 19.04 -23.40
C GLN A 915 -29.23 20.36 -24.04
N LEU A 916 -29.02 21.49 -23.37
CA LEU A 916 -29.31 22.81 -23.94
C LEU A 916 -28.36 23.16 -25.08
N THR A 917 -27.08 22.82 -24.97
CA THR A 917 -26.09 22.95 -26.05
C THR A 917 -26.52 22.17 -27.28
N ALA A 918 -27.02 20.94 -27.11
CA ALA A 918 -27.55 20.15 -28.22
C ALA A 918 -28.73 20.84 -28.92
N ARG A 919 -29.67 21.40 -28.14
CA ARG A 919 -30.83 22.15 -28.69
C ARG A 919 -30.43 23.43 -29.41
N ASN A 920 -29.40 24.12 -28.91
CA ASN A 920 -28.85 25.32 -29.55
C ASN A 920 -28.06 24.99 -30.82
N GLY A 921 -27.64 23.73 -31.01
CA GLY A 921 -26.77 23.34 -32.12
C GLY A 921 -25.29 23.54 -31.83
N GLY A 922 -24.90 23.85 -30.59
CA GLY A 922 -23.52 24.15 -30.20
C GLY A 922 -22.60 22.92 -30.13
N VAL A 923 -21.36 23.12 -29.68
CA VAL A 923 -20.36 22.06 -29.51
C VAL A 923 -19.57 22.22 -28.22
N VAL A 924 -19.27 21.12 -27.54
CA VAL A 924 -18.40 21.07 -26.36
C VAL A 924 -17.06 20.48 -26.76
N MET A 925 -16.01 21.29 -26.73
CA MET A 925 -14.66 20.88 -27.12
C MET A 925 -13.89 20.43 -25.88
N ILE A 926 -13.54 19.14 -25.80
CA ILE A 926 -13.09 18.48 -24.57
C ILE A 926 -11.69 18.95 -24.17
N ASN A 927 -11.57 19.40 -22.92
CA ASN A 927 -10.35 19.88 -22.27
C ASN A 927 -9.46 18.75 -21.76
N PHE A 928 -8.12 18.93 -21.78
CA PHE A 928 -7.16 17.89 -21.37
C PHE A 928 -6.55 18.11 -19.98
N TYR A 929 -6.86 19.20 -19.28
CA TYR A 929 -6.26 19.50 -17.99
C TYR A 929 -6.60 18.43 -16.95
N SER A 930 -5.59 17.71 -16.45
CA SER A 930 -5.78 16.63 -15.47
C SER A 930 -6.52 17.11 -14.22
N SER A 931 -6.31 18.37 -13.82
CA SER A 931 -7.01 19.00 -12.70
C SER A 931 -8.51 19.19 -12.94
N PHE A 932 -9.01 19.09 -14.16
CA PHE A 932 -10.45 19.17 -14.48
C PHE A 932 -11.05 17.81 -14.86
N ILE A 933 -10.27 16.91 -15.47
CA ILE A 933 -10.81 15.66 -16.03
C ILE A 933 -10.64 14.43 -15.13
N VAL A 934 -9.72 14.46 -14.17
CA VAL A 934 -9.53 13.35 -13.23
C VAL A 934 -10.33 13.64 -11.97
N PRO A 935 -11.29 12.79 -11.54
CA PRO A 935 -12.17 13.09 -10.41
C PRO A 935 -11.45 13.47 -9.12
N ALA A 936 -10.34 12.78 -8.80
CA ALA A 936 -9.53 13.08 -7.62
C ALA A 936 -8.78 14.43 -7.74
N SER A 937 -8.31 14.78 -8.94
CA SER A 937 -7.61 16.05 -9.18
C SER A 937 -8.59 17.22 -9.32
N ALA A 938 -9.78 17.00 -9.90
CA ALA A 938 -10.91 17.94 -9.90
C ALA A 938 -11.28 18.38 -8.49
N LYS A 939 -11.51 17.41 -7.59
CA LYS A 939 -11.79 17.73 -6.19
C LYS A 939 -10.67 18.54 -5.55
N ARG A 940 -9.41 18.16 -5.77
CA ARG A 940 -8.25 18.88 -5.24
C ARG A 940 -8.06 20.27 -5.83
N SER A 941 -8.41 20.48 -7.10
CA SER A 941 -8.41 21.79 -7.74
C SER A 941 -9.38 22.75 -7.02
N ILE A 942 -10.57 22.25 -6.64
CA ILE A 942 -11.52 23.03 -5.83
C ILE A 942 -10.95 23.32 -4.43
N GLU A 943 -10.37 22.32 -3.77
CA GLU A 943 -9.70 22.48 -2.47
C GLU A 943 -8.55 23.50 -2.54
N ARG A 944 -7.79 23.52 -3.64
CA ARG A 944 -6.71 24.48 -3.92
C ARG A 944 -7.26 25.90 -3.97
N SER A 945 -8.31 26.13 -4.75
CA SER A 945 -8.92 27.46 -4.90
C SER A 945 -9.51 27.95 -3.58
N ASN A 946 -10.21 27.08 -2.85
CA ASN A 946 -10.76 27.43 -1.52
C ASN A 946 -9.65 27.80 -0.53
N TYR A 947 -8.54 27.06 -0.52
CA TYR A 947 -7.41 27.36 0.34
C TYR A 947 -6.72 28.68 -0.06
N GLN A 948 -6.56 28.95 -1.36
CA GLN A 948 -6.02 30.22 -1.84
C GLN A 948 -6.90 31.40 -1.40
N GLN A 949 -8.22 31.27 -1.52
CA GLN A 949 -9.16 32.28 -1.07
C GLN A 949 -9.08 32.49 0.43
N GLN A 950 -9.03 31.41 1.23
CA GLN A 950 -8.87 31.49 2.67
C GLN A 950 -7.59 32.24 3.09
N LEU A 951 -6.49 32.07 2.37
CA LEU A 951 -5.24 32.80 2.62
C LEU A 951 -5.39 34.30 2.31
N ARG A 952 -6.08 34.64 1.22
CA ARG A 952 -6.37 36.04 0.87
C ARG A 952 -7.28 36.70 1.89
N ASP A 953 -8.32 35.99 2.36
CA ASP A 953 -9.25 36.48 3.38
C ASP A 953 -8.58 36.74 4.74
N GLN A 954 -7.43 36.11 5.00
CA GLN A 954 -6.59 36.38 6.17
C GLN A 954 -5.72 37.65 6.05
N GLY A 955 -5.78 38.34 4.91
CA GLY A 955 -5.00 39.55 4.64
C GLY A 955 -3.51 39.28 4.41
N LEU A 956 -3.14 38.06 4.01
CA LEU A 956 -1.75 37.73 3.65
C LEU A 956 -1.32 38.46 2.38
N SER A 957 -0.04 38.82 2.30
CA SER A 957 0.53 39.39 1.06
C SER A 957 0.59 38.35 -0.07
N GLU A 958 0.56 38.79 -1.32
CA GLU A 958 0.62 37.89 -2.49
C GLU A 958 1.86 36.98 -2.48
N ASP A 959 3.00 37.46 -1.97
CA ASP A 959 4.21 36.64 -1.80
C ASP A 959 4.04 35.53 -0.75
N GLU A 960 3.32 35.80 0.34
CA GLU A 960 3.00 34.82 1.37
C GLU A 960 1.98 33.79 0.85
N VAL A 961 0.94 34.26 0.15
CA VAL A 961 -0.03 33.41 -0.55
C VAL A 961 0.72 32.50 -1.52
N LYS A 962 1.58 33.05 -2.39
CA LYS A 962 2.38 32.27 -3.35
C LYS A 962 3.23 31.21 -2.67
N ARG A 963 3.98 31.56 -1.61
CA ARG A 963 4.78 30.58 -0.84
C ARG A 963 3.91 29.50 -0.19
N ALA A 964 2.75 29.88 0.35
CA ALA A 964 1.81 28.94 0.95
C ALA A 964 1.19 28.01 -0.10
N MET A 965 0.85 28.52 -1.28
CA MET A 965 0.34 27.76 -2.42
C MET A 965 1.39 26.81 -3.01
N THR A 966 2.66 27.22 -3.08
CA THR A 966 3.76 26.30 -3.47
C THR A 966 3.88 25.14 -2.49
N ARG A 967 3.85 25.40 -1.18
CA ARG A 967 3.85 24.35 -0.16
C ARG A 967 2.60 23.47 -0.23
N TRP A 968 1.44 24.08 -0.50
CA TRP A 968 0.19 23.35 -0.68
C TRP A 968 0.29 22.40 -1.88
N GLY A 969 0.79 22.86 -3.02
CA GLY A 969 0.97 22.02 -4.22
C GLY A 969 1.97 20.87 -4.01
N GLN A 970 3.07 21.11 -3.28
CA GLN A 970 4.03 20.05 -2.91
C GLN A 970 3.40 18.95 -2.04
N ARG A 971 2.41 19.29 -1.21
CA ARG A 971 1.69 18.36 -0.33
C ARG A 971 0.49 17.70 -1.01
N HIS A 972 0.00 18.28 -2.10
CA HIS A 972 -1.18 17.83 -2.84
C HIS A 972 -0.86 17.74 -4.34
N PRO A 973 0.07 16.86 -4.76
CA PRO A 973 0.45 16.75 -6.17
C PRO A 973 -0.75 16.34 -7.03
N ILE A 974 -0.84 16.88 -8.25
CA ILE A 974 -1.91 16.55 -9.19
C ILE A 974 -1.79 15.07 -9.61
N ASP A 975 -2.88 14.30 -9.53
CA ASP A 975 -2.92 12.98 -10.18
C ASP A 975 -3.09 13.23 -11.68
N VAL A 976 -2.08 12.82 -12.43
CA VAL A 976 -2.07 12.93 -13.88
C VAL A 976 -3.04 11.89 -14.46
N GLY A 977 -3.95 12.35 -15.32
CA GLY A 977 -4.90 11.49 -16.02
C GLY A 977 -4.23 10.68 -17.13
N SER A 978 -5.03 9.95 -17.90
CA SER A 978 -4.61 9.26 -19.11
C SER A 978 -5.49 9.65 -20.28
N ILE A 979 -5.10 9.30 -21.50
CA ILE A 979 -5.97 9.40 -22.68
C ILE A 979 -7.38 8.83 -22.47
N HIS A 980 -7.51 7.78 -21.66
CA HIS A 980 -8.81 7.18 -21.34
C HIS A 980 -9.73 8.12 -20.58
N ASP A 981 -9.19 9.01 -19.74
CA ASP A 981 -9.99 9.99 -19.01
C ASP A 981 -10.57 11.01 -20.00
N VAL A 982 -9.78 11.50 -20.96
CA VAL A 982 -10.27 12.37 -22.04
C VAL A 982 -11.37 11.70 -22.84
N VAL A 983 -11.18 10.44 -23.24
CA VAL A 983 -12.20 9.72 -24.02
C VAL A 983 -13.43 9.34 -23.19
N ASP A 984 -13.30 9.15 -21.86
CA ASP A 984 -14.45 9.01 -20.96
C ASP A 984 -15.34 10.28 -20.97
N HIS A 985 -14.74 11.47 -21.06
CA HIS A 985 -15.50 12.71 -21.23
C HIS A 985 -16.14 12.80 -22.63
N ILE A 986 -15.43 12.40 -23.70
CA ILE A 986 -16.01 12.32 -25.05
C ILE A 986 -17.24 11.40 -25.05
N ASP A 987 -17.13 10.20 -24.48
CA ASP A 987 -18.22 9.24 -24.37
C ASP A 987 -19.44 9.83 -23.66
N HIS A 988 -19.21 10.52 -22.54
CA HIS A 988 -20.30 11.09 -21.77
C HIS A 988 -20.99 12.23 -22.53
N VAL A 989 -20.24 13.16 -23.13
CA VAL A 989 -20.84 14.26 -23.91
C VAL A 989 -21.56 13.70 -25.14
N ALA A 990 -20.97 12.74 -25.86
CA ALA A 990 -21.61 12.09 -27.01
C ALA A 990 -22.91 11.39 -26.60
N LYS A 991 -22.96 10.79 -25.41
CA LYS A 991 -24.15 10.14 -24.86
C LYS A 991 -25.25 11.12 -24.47
N VAL A 992 -24.91 12.27 -23.87
CA VAL A 992 -25.89 13.22 -23.32
C VAL A 992 -26.32 14.27 -24.34
N ALA A 993 -25.37 14.90 -25.04
CA ALA A 993 -25.63 15.93 -26.03
C ALA A 993 -25.81 15.35 -27.44
N GLY A 994 -25.23 14.18 -27.73
CA GLY A 994 -25.19 13.60 -29.08
C GLY A 994 -23.85 13.82 -29.77
N ILE A 995 -23.54 12.97 -30.76
CA ILE A 995 -22.24 12.96 -31.43
C ILE A 995 -21.93 14.23 -32.24
N ASP A 996 -22.96 14.99 -32.62
CA ASP A 996 -22.84 16.23 -33.40
C ASP A 996 -22.44 17.47 -32.55
N HIS A 997 -22.19 17.25 -31.25
CA HIS A 997 -21.97 18.29 -30.24
C HIS A 997 -20.70 18.08 -29.42
N VAL A 998 -19.77 17.26 -29.91
CA VAL A 998 -18.46 17.00 -29.27
C VAL A 998 -17.32 17.51 -30.17
N GLY A 999 -16.30 18.11 -29.58
CA GLY A 999 -15.06 18.53 -30.25
C GLY A 999 -13.82 18.32 -29.38
N ILE A 1000 -12.68 18.85 -29.80
CA ILE A 1000 -11.40 18.77 -29.06
C ILE A 1000 -10.90 20.18 -28.77
N GLY A 1001 -10.62 20.48 -27.50
CA GLY A 1001 -10.13 21.79 -27.05
C GLY A 1001 -9.01 21.58 -26.05
N SER A 1002 -7.80 21.35 -26.51
CA SER A 1002 -6.75 20.69 -25.73
C SER A 1002 -6.27 21.49 -24.53
N ASP A 1003 -6.29 22.82 -24.63
CA ASP A 1003 -5.70 23.72 -23.65
C ASP A 1003 -4.16 23.62 -23.60
N TYR A 1004 -3.54 23.14 -24.69
CA TYR A 1004 -2.08 23.07 -24.81
C TYR A 1004 -1.44 24.45 -24.66
N ASP A 1005 -0.22 24.45 -24.13
CA ASP A 1005 0.51 25.61 -23.59
C ASP A 1005 -0.20 26.46 -22.50
N GLY A 1006 -1.45 26.16 -22.13
CA GLY A 1006 -2.23 26.83 -21.07
C GLY A 1006 -2.25 26.08 -19.74
N ILE A 1007 -1.89 24.79 -19.75
CA ILE A 1007 -2.01 23.88 -18.59
C ILE A 1007 -0.67 23.31 -18.15
N ASP A 1008 -0.57 22.93 -16.87
CA ASP A 1008 0.65 22.39 -16.25
C ASP A 1008 0.64 20.86 -16.04
N ALA A 1009 -0.50 20.20 -16.26
CA ALA A 1009 -0.65 18.75 -16.08
C ALA A 1009 -1.50 18.12 -17.19
N VAL A 1010 -0.82 17.66 -18.24
CA VAL A 1010 -1.41 16.93 -19.38
C VAL A 1010 -1.60 15.43 -19.08
N PRO A 1011 -2.57 14.73 -19.68
CA PRO A 1011 -2.78 13.30 -19.47
C PRO A 1011 -1.65 12.44 -20.06
N ASP A 1012 -1.35 11.29 -19.46
CA ASP A 1012 -0.45 10.29 -20.04
C ASP A 1012 -0.95 9.89 -21.43
N GLN A 1013 0.01 9.80 -22.35
CA GLN A 1013 -0.19 9.62 -23.77
C GLN A 1013 -0.79 10.80 -24.54
N LEU A 1014 -1.01 11.96 -23.91
CA LEU A 1014 -1.42 13.21 -24.55
C LEU A 1014 -0.47 14.35 -24.20
N GLU A 1015 0.84 14.07 -24.23
CA GLU A 1015 1.86 14.96 -23.70
C GLU A 1015 2.00 16.29 -24.46
N ASP A 1016 1.68 16.29 -25.75
CA ASP A 1016 1.80 17.45 -26.63
C ASP A 1016 0.97 17.30 -27.91
N VAL A 1017 1.00 18.34 -28.76
CA VAL A 1017 0.22 18.41 -30.00
C VAL A 1017 0.53 17.29 -31.00
N SER A 1018 1.56 16.46 -30.82
CA SER A 1018 1.85 15.33 -31.73
C SER A 1018 1.02 14.08 -31.46
N THR A 1019 0.27 14.05 -30.36
CA THR A 1019 -0.28 12.83 -29.78
C THR A 1019 -1.75 12.55 -30.13
N TYR A 1020 -2.45 13.49 -30.77
CA TYR A 1020 -3.86 13.37 -31.19
C TYR A 1020 -4.23 12.07 -31.95
N PRO A 1021 -3.38 11.46 -32.80
CA PRO A 1021 -3.70 10.19 -33.44
C PRO A 1021 -4.07 9.07 -32.45
N ARG A 1022 -3.60 9.14 -31.20
CA ARG A 1022 -3.96 8.20 -30.14
C ARG A 1022 -5.43 8.34 -29.73
N ILE A 1023 -6.01 9.54 -29.79
CA ILE A 1023 -7.45 9.75 -29.51
C ILE A 1023 -8.28 9.05 -30.57
N THR A 1024 -7.89 9.18 -31.85
CA THR A 1024 -8.54 8.43 -32.94
C THR A 1024 -8.48 6.92 -32.71
N GLN A 1025 -7.32 6.40 -32.30
CA GLN A 1025 -7.20 4.97 -31.97
C GLN A 1025 -8.11 4.58 -30.81
N GLU A 1026 -8.15 5.37 -29.74
CA GLU A 1026 -8.96 5.03 -28.57
C GLU A 1026 -10.47 5.12 -28.87
N LEU A 1027 -10.90 6.07 -29.69
CA LEU A 1027 -12.27 6.11 -30.19
C LEU A 1027 -12.61 4.86 -31.03
N LEU A 1028 -11.69 4.39 -31.88
CA LEU A 1028 -11.88 3.12 -32.60
C LEU A 1028 -11.97 1.94 -31.63
N ASN A 1029 -11.13 1.89 -30.59
CA ASN A 1029 -11.17 0.85 -29.56
C ASN A 1029 -12.53 0.80 -28.85
N ARG A 1030 -13.19 1.96 -28.69
CA ARG A 1030 -14.52 2.09 -28.08
C ARG A 1030 -15.68 1.93 -29.06
N GLY A 1031 -15.40 1.62 -30.33
CA GLY A 1031 -16.42 1.29 -31.33
C GLY A 1031 -17.03 2.48 -32.05
N TYR A 1032 -16.41 3.67 -32.00
CA TYR A 1032 -16.85 4.80 -32.81
C TYR A 1032 -16.61 4.54 -34.30
N SER A 1033 -17.58 4.92 -35.13
CA SER A 1033 -17.43 4.83 -36.57
C SER A 1033 -16.49 5.91 -37.11
N ALA A 1034 -15.91 5.66 -38.28
CA ALA A 1034 -15.08 6.64 -38.97
C ALA A 1034 -15.78 7.99 -39.23
N GLU A 1035 -17.11 7.98 -39.43
CA GLU A 1035 -17.90 9.20 -39.57
C GLU A 1035 -18.00 9.97 -38.26
N GLN A 1036 -18.29 9.29 -37.15
CA GLN A 1036 -18.38 9.89 -35.82
C GLN A 1036 -17.05 10.48 -35.39
N ILE A 1037 -15.94 9.80 -35.69
CA ILE A 1037 -14.59 10.31 -35.42
C ILE A 1037 -14.33 11.59 -36.23
N ARG A 1038 -14.68 11.65 -37.52
CA ARG A 1038 -14.52 12.89 -38.32
C ARG A 1038 -15.33 14.06 -37.77
N LYS A 1039 -16.53 13.80 -37.23
CA LYS A 1039 -17.35 14.81 -36.54
C LYS A 1039 -16.63 15.37 -35.31
N ILE A 1040 -16.15 14.48 -34.42
CA ILE A 1040 -15.41 14.86 -33.20
C ILE A 1040 -14.13 15.63 -33.52
N MET A 1041 -13.36 15.16 -34.51
CA MET A 1041 -12.05 15.75 -34.82
C MET A 1041 -12.17 17.21 -35.30
N GLY A 1042 -13.27 17.58 -35.94
CA GLY A 1042 -13.52 18.99 -36.29
C GLY A 1042 -14.71 19.26 -37.21
N GLY A 1043 -15.39 18.23 -37.72
CA GLY A 1043 -16.62 18.42 -38.51
C GLY A 1043 -17.70 19.20 -37.74
N ASN A 1044 -17.82 18.99 -36.43
CA ASN A 1044 -18.81 19.67 -35.60
C ASN A 1044 -18.52 21.17 -35.43
N ILE A 1045 -17.27 21.56 -35.17
CA ILE A 1045 -16.91 22.98 -35.05
C ILE A 1045 -16.99 23.71 -36.40
N MET A 1046 -16.66 23.04 -37.51
CA MET A 1046 -16.85 23.58 -38.86
C MET A 1046 -18.34 23.89 -39.15
N ARG A 1047 -19.24 23.01 -38.73
CA ARG A 1047 -20.69 23.25 -38.80
C ARG A 1047 -21.08 24.48 -37.96
N VAL A 1048 -20.65 24.55 -36.71
CA VAL A 1048 -20.95 25.66 -35.79
C VAL A 1048 -20.47 27.00 -36.35
N LEU A 1049 -19.23 27.07 -36.86
CA LEU A 1049 -18.69 28.26 -37.52
C LEU A 1049 -19.56 28.71 -38.70
N LYS A 1050 -19.96 27.77 -39.57
CA LYS A 1050 -20.78 28.06 -40.75
C LYS A 1050 -22.18 28.57 -40.38
N GLU A 1051 -22.78 27.98 -39.34
CA GLU A 1051 -24.08 28.40 -38.83
C GLU A 1051 -24.00 29.80 -38.21
N ALA A 1052 -22.92 30.14 -37.48
CA ALA A 1052 -22.71 31.49 -36.97
C ALA A 1052 -22.56 32.54 -38.09
N GLU A 1053 -21.81 32.22 -39.16
CA GLU A 1053 -21.73 33.07 -40.37
C GLU A 1053 -23.10 33.26 -41.03
N THR A 1054 -23.91 32.20 -41.06
CA THR A 1054 -25.27 32.24 -41.64
C THR A 1054 -26.19 33.14 -40.82
N VAL A 1055 -26.15 33.04 -39.49
CA VAL A 1055 -26.93 33.91 -38.60
C VAL A 1055 -26.51 35.37 -38.76
N ALA A 1056 -25.21 35.65 -38.81
CA ALA A 1056 -24.68 37.00 -38.99
C ALA A 1056 -25.19 37.66 -40.28
N ALA A 1057 -25.21 36.90 -41.39
CA ALA A 1057 -25.76 37.35 -42.66
C ALA A 1057 -27.26 37.70 -42.55
N GLN A 1058 -28.06 36.85 -41.89
CA GLN A 1058 -29.50 37.08 -41.71
C GLN A 1058 -29.80 38.29 -40.81
N THR A 1059 -28.97 38.55 -39.81
CA THR A 1059 -29.13 39.70 -38.90
C THR A 1059 -28.58 41.01 -39.45
N SER A 1060 -27.75 40.97 -40.50
CA SER A 1060 -27.26 42.19 -41.17
C SER A 1060 -28.25 42.76 -42.18
N ASP A 1061 -29.21 41.95 -42.63
CA ASP A 1061 -30.31 42.33 -43.54
C ASP A 1061 -31.57 42.84 -42.79
N GLN A 1062 -31.57 42.84 -41.44
CA GLN A 1062 -32.60 43.40 -40.55
C GLN A 1062 -32.07 44.65 -39.84
#